data_AF-A0A6N6S4P8-F1
#
_entry.id   AF-A0A6N6S4P8-F1
#
_cell.length_a   1.000
_cell.length_b   1.000
_cell.length_c   1.000
_cell.angle_alpha   90.00
_cell.angle_beta   90.00
_cell.angle_gamma   90.00
#
_symmetry.space_group_name_H-M   'P 1'
#
loop_
_entity.id
_entity.type
_entity.pdbx_description
1 polymer ?
#
loop_
_entity_poly.entity_id
_entity_poly.type
_entity_poly.pdbx_seq_one_letter_code
_entity_poly.pdbx_strand_id
1 'polypeptide(L)'
;TYDDTTKKATFTPSENLNYLTNYTATITKYVRDLAGNPMTDDYQWSFTTAPAPDTQPPTVSSTSPAKDAKDVAVDTVITAIFSEEMDATTINTATFTVGGVTGTVDYDSATMTATFKPVSNLSYDTTYTATITNDVTDSAGNHMASDYTRSFTTASAPDTQPPTISSTSPAKDTKDVAIDTVITATFSEAMDVATINTTTFTVNEGSNNIDGTVAYSDMTATFTPSAPLGYSTTYTASITTGVTDEAGNAMTSDYTWSFTTGSDVIAHYTFDEGDGSTANDSSGNGNDGTINGATWKTGKEGGGLSFDGVNDYVTIPCMNNGEVSVSAWFYKNANDKRRNDAIFSGFRSHSNLKLWQGLELRFPAGAPDTLEFVLVTQDGSGKKTARTTRQNLLNAVGSWYHAVGTYNKTTGQQRLYVNGELVKNVTHPTGNMVVPLAFYPDMMIGHSRVNTGYFNGVIDDVRLYSRAITDQEVKNLYNAFTSELQAQYNLDEGMGKIAGDSSGNGNHGRINGGAKWTTGRYGGGLRFDGTNDYVSIPRSNHDEVSVCAWFKKNANDKARNDAVFGGYRNNSHVQLREGFDVRFPSNAPHTLQFALVTQDGNGLRTARTAQRNLGNSVGRWYHLAGTYNKDNGEQRLYVNGVLVNTQTHPAGNTIVPLTKYPDMRIGYSRVNAGYFKGVIDDARIYNRTLTDQEVLDVYTGP
;
A
#
# COMPACT_ATOMS: atom_id res chain seq x y z
N THR A 1 -66.98 -95.00 9.32
CA THR A 1 -66.82 -96.47 9.41
C THR A 1 -66.77 -96.89 10.86
N TYR A 2 -67.04 -98.16 11.18
CA TYR A 2 -66.93 -98.69 12.54
C TYR A 2 -66.15 -100.02 12.51
N ASP A 3 -65.18 -100.16 13.40
CA ASP A 3 -64.40 -101.39 13.61
C ASP A 3 -64.93 -102.09 14.86
N ASP A 4 -65.51 -103.28 14.67
CA ASP A 4 -66.11 -104.04 15.77
C ASP A 4 -65.09 -104.72 16.69
N THR A 5 -63.87 -104.97 16.20
CA THR A 5 -62.78 -105.58 16.98
C THR A 5 -62.23 -104.59 18.00
N THR A 6 -62.03 -103.34 17.58
CA THR A 6 -61.50 -102.28 18.46
C THR A 6 -62.56 -101.37 19.06
N LYS A 7 -63.85 -101.59 18.71
CA LYS A 7 -64.99 -100.75 19.08
C LYS A 7 -64.81 -99.26 18.68
N LYS A 8 -64.16 -99.01 17.54
CA LYS A 8 -63.79 -97.65 17.09
C LYS A 8 -64.72 -97.17 15.97
N ALA A 9 -65.46 -96.10 16.22
CA ALA A 9 -66.12 -95.33 15.18
C ALA A 9 -65.13 -94.30 14.60
N THR A 10 -65.01 -94.26 13.27
CA THR A 10 -64.21 -93.27 12.55
C THR A 10 -65.13 -92.48 11.63
N PHE A 11 -65.19 -91.17 11.84
CA PHE A 11 -65.81 -90.24 10.90
C PHE A 11 -64.71 -89.57 10.08
N THR A 12 -64.77 -89.71 8.77
CA THR A 12 -63.87 -89.02 7.84
C THR A 12 -64.73 -87.98 7.10
N PRO A 13 -64.51 -86.68 7.33
CA PRO A 13 -65.16 -85.63 6.55
C PRO A 13 -64.92 -85.82 5.05
N SER A 14 -65.90 -85.48 4.21
CA SER A 14 -65.76 -85.54 2.74
C SER A 14 -64.90 -84.41 2.17
N GLU A 15 -64.67 -83.35 2.94
CA GLU A 15 -63.81 -82.21 2.62
C GLU A 15 -63.00 -81.82 3.86
N ASN A 16 -61.90 -81.10 3.66
CA ASN A 16 -61.13 -80.57 4.78
C ASN A 16 -61.99 -79.61 5.62
N LEU A 17 -61.80 -79.67 6.93
CA LEU A 17 -62.45 -78.75 7.86
C LEU A 17 -61.88 -77.34 7.70
N ASN A 18 -62.72 -76.31 7.78
CA ASN A 18 -62.30 -74.90 7.71
C ASN A 18 -61.37 -74.57 8.88
N TYR A 19 -60.37 -73.72 8.66
CA TYR A 19 -59.46 -73.23 9.69
C TYR A 19 -60.17 -72.40 10.77
N LEU A 20 -59.62 -72.37 12.00
CA LEU A 20 -60.16 -71.65 13.18
C LEU A 20 -61.65 -71.87 13.46
N THR A 21 -62.19 -73.00 13.00
CA THR A 21 -63.62 -73.29 13.11
C THR A 21 -63.82 -74.32 14.20
N ASN A 22 -64.70 -74.00 15.15
CA ASN A 22 -65.08 -74.94 16.20
C ASN A 22 -66.12 -75.92 15.65
N TYR A 23 -65.77 -77.20 15.63
CA TYR A 23 -66.66 -78.28 15.22
C TYR A 23 -67.08 -79.09 16.44
N THR A 24 -68.35 -79.51 16.47
CA THR A 24 -68.85 -80.48 17.46
C THR A 24 -69.09 -81.81 16.77
N ALA A 25 -68.47 -82.86 17.28
CA ALA A 25 -68.74 -84.22 16.87
C ALA A 25 -69.75 -84.85 17.84
N THR A 26 -70.79 -85.50 17.29
CA THR A 26 -71.88 -86.09 18.05
C THR A 26 -72.06 -87.56 17.68
N ILE A 27 -71.96 -88.44 18.67
CA ILE A 27 -72.50 -89.80 18.58
C ILE A 27 -73.91 -89.74 19.15
N THR A 28 -74.92 -89.94 18.30
CA THR A 28 -76.32 -89.79 18.71
C THR A 28 -76.78 -90.96 19.56
N LYS A 29 -77.75 -90.72 20.44
CA LYS A 29 -78.36 -91.74 21.31
C LYS A 29 -79.03 -92.90 20.56
N TYR A 30 -79.23 -92.76 19.25
CA TYR A 30 -79.83 -93.80 18.41
C TYR A 30 -78.85 -94.93 18.04
N VAL A 31 -77.55 -94.79 18.33
CA VAL A 31 -76.60 -95.90 18.22
C VAL A 31 -76.98 -96.98 19.22
N ARG A 32 -77.02 -98.24 18.76
CA ARG A 32 -77.44 -99.40 19.55
C ARG A 32 -76.31 -100.42 19.68
N ASP A 33 -76.27 -101.12 20.81
CA ASP A 33 -75.44 -102.31 20.97
C ASP A 33 -76.03 -103.53 20.20
N LEU A 34 -75.34 -104.67 20.27
CA LEU A 34 -75.76 -105.92 19.60
C LEU A 34 -77.06 -106.53 20.16
N ALA A 35 -77.46 -106.16 21.39
CA ALA A 35 -78.73 -106.56 21.99
C ALA A 35 -79.87 -105.57 21.65
N GLY A 36 -79.57 -104.50 20.91
CA GLY A 36 -80.52 -103.48 20.47
C GLY A 36 -80.75 -102.35 21.48
N ASN A 37 -79.97 -102.27 22.55
CA ASN A 37 -80.08 -101.22 23.56
C ASN A 37 -79.46 -99.91 23.03
N PRO A 38 -80.18 -98.78 23.02
CA PRO A 38 -79.63 -97.49 22.62
C PRO A 38 -78.73 -96.89 23.71
N MET A 39 -77.85 -95.98 23.31
CA MET A 39 -77.20 -95.07 24.26
C MET A 39 -78.25 -94.23 25.01
N THR A 40 -77.97 -93.89 26.27
CA THR A 40 -78.92 -93.12 27.11
C THR A 40 -79.06 -91.67 26.63
N ASP A 41 -77.95 -91.05 26.24
CA ASP A 41 -77.86 -89.66 25.77
C ASP A 41 -76.88 -89.55 24.59
N ASP A 42 -76.94 -88.43 23.86
CA ASP A 42 -75.94 -88.09 22.84
C ASP A 42 -74.59 -87.86 23.52
N TYR A 43 -73.51 -88.39 22.94
CA TYR A 43 -72.15 -88.06 23.37
C TYR A 43 -71.53 -87.04 22.42
N GLN A 44 -71.17 -85.88 22.95
CA GLN A 44 -70.67 -84.74 22.17
C GLN A 44 -69.30 -84.28 22.66
N TRP A 45 -68.42 -83.91 21.73
CA TRP A 45 -67.19 -83.17 22.03
C TRP A 45 -66.94 -82.13 20.96
N SER A 46 -66.25 -81.05 21.32
CA SER A 46 -65.89 -79.99 20.39
C SER A 46 -64.37 -79.90 20.22
N PHE A 47 -63.94 -79.48 19.03
CA PHE A 47 -62.54 -79.18 18.73
C PHE A 47 -62.48 -78.01 17.75
N THR A 48 -61.44 -77.18 17.88
CA THR A 48 -61.17 -76.08 16.95
C THR A 48 -60.02 -76.49 16.04
N THR A 49 -60.20 -76.30 14.74
CA THR A 49 -59.13 -76.49 13.75
C THR A 49 -58.07 -75.38 13.86
N ALA A 50 -56.84 -75.68 13.43
CA ALA A 50 -55.74 -74.72 13.45
C ALA A 50 -56.01 -73.48 12.56
N PRO A 51 -55.25 -72.37 12.72
CA PRO A 51 -55.20 -71.28 11.75
C PRO A 51 -54.76 -71.74 10.36
N ALA A 52 -55.12 -70.96 9.34
CA ALA A 52 -54.55 -71.13 8.01
C ALA A 52 -53.05 -70.86 8.08
N PRO A 53 -52.20 -71.62 7.35
CA PRO A 53 -50.79 -71.29 7.22
C PRO A 53 -50.62 -69.88 6.64
N ASP A 54 -49.69 -69.10 7.19
CA ASP A 54 -49.29 -67.84 6.56
C ASP A 54 -48.54 -68.15 5.25
N THR A 55 -48.93 -67.45 4.20
CA THR A 55 -48.38 -67.61 2.84
C THR A 55 -47.95 -66.28 2.25
N GLN A 56 -47.99 -65.19 3.02
CA GLN A 56 -47.63 -63.86 2.55
C GLN A 56 -46.11 -63.66 2.70
N PRO A 57 -45.38 -63.36 1.61
CA PRO A 57 -43.97 -63.03 1.70
C PRO A 57 -43.72 -61.69 2.41
N PRO A 58 -42.66 -61.59 3.24
CA PRO A 58 -42.25 -60.33 3.83
C PRO A 58 -41.72 -59.34 2.79
N THR A 59 -41.85 -58.04 3.09
CA THR A 59 -41.33 -56.93 2.28
C THR A 59 -40.63 -55.89 3.15
N VAL A 60 -39.79 -55.03 2.56
CA VAL A 60 -39.15 -53.91 3.27
C VAL A 60 -40.01 -52.66 3.13
N SER A 61 -40.58 -52.20 4.24
CA SER A 61 -41.46 -51.03 4.38
C SER A 61 -40.70 -49.71 4.25
N SER A 62 -39.50 -49.60 4.84
CA SER A 62 -38.68 -48.38 4.77
C SER A 62 -37.21 -48.67 5.07
N THR A 63 -36.32 -47.75 4.67
CA THR A 63 -34.89 -47.81 4.99
C THR A 63 -34.36 -46.46 5.42
N SER A 64 -33.31 -46.48 6.23
CA SER A 64 -32.44 -45.33 6.49
C SER A 64 -30.99 -45.75 6.27
N PRO A 65 -30.20 -45.09 5.39
CA PRO A 65 -30.61 -44.00 4.51
C PRO A 65 -31.73 -44.39 3.52
N ALA A 66 -32.46 -43.38 3.06
CA ALA A 66 -33.47 -43.56 2.01
C ALA A 66 -32.79 -43.93 0.67
N LYS A 67 -33.59 -44.48 -0.25
CA LYS A 67 -33.13 -44.80 -1.61
C LYS A 67 -32.48 -43.58 -2.27
N ASP A 68 -31.25 -43.77 -2.73
CA ASP A 68 -30.44 -42.80 -3.49
C ASP A 68 -30.14 -41.50 -2.70
N ALA A 69 -30.19 -41.56 -1.37
CA ALA A 69 -29.82 -40.45 -0.49
C ALA A 69 -28.39 -39.97 -0.76
N LYS A 70 -28.19 -38.65 -0.73
CA LYS A 70 -26.90 -37.96 -0.86
C LYS A 70 -26.49 -37.33 0.46
N ASP A 71 -25.21 -36.98 0.58
CA ASP A 71 -24.64 -36.32 1.77
C ASP A 71 -24.86 -37.07 3.07
N VAL A 72 -24.87 -38.41 2.98
CA VAL A 72 -25.06 -39.26 4.16
C VAL A 72 -23.81 -39.20 5.03
N ALA A 73 -23.98 -38.96 6.33
CA ALA A 73 -22.87 -38.94 7.27
C ALA A 73 -22.10 -40.27 7.25
N VAL A 74 -20.77 -40.19 7.30
CA VAL A 74 -19.90 -41.37 7.21
C VAL A 74 -20.02 -42.32 8.42
N ASP A 75 -20.56 -41.85 9.54
CA ASP A 75 -20.84 -42.63 10.74
C ASP A 75 -22.28 -43.16 10.80
N THR A 76 -23.03 -43.08 9.69
CA THR A 76 -24.42 -43.54 9.62
C THR A 76 -24.56 -45.03 9.92
N VAL A 77 -25.68 -45.40 10.53
CA VAL A 77 -26.16 -46.78 10.62
C VAL A 77 -27.20 -47.03 9.54
N ILE A 78 -27.20 -48.24 8.96
CA ILE A 78 -28.11 -48.60 7.87
C ILE A 78 -29.22 -49.47 8.46
N THR A 79 -30.47 -49.05 8.33
CA THR A 79 -31.64 -49.76 8.86
C THR A 79 -32.65 -50.09 7.77
N ALA A 80 -33.39 -51.17 7.99
CA ALA A 80 -34.54 -51.56 7.18
C ALA A 80 -35.67 -52.07 8.07
N ILE A 81 -36.87 -51.55 7.86
CA ILE A 81 -38.09 -51.96 8.57
C ILE A 81 -38.88 -52.90 7.67
N PHE A 82 -39.27 -54.07 8.16
CA PHE A 82 -40.05 -55.05 7.40
C PHE A 82 -41.56 -54.83 7.52
N SER A 83 -42.35 -55.50 6.68
CA SER A 83 -43.82 -55.44 6.71
C SER A 83 -44.45 -56.31 7.80
N GLU A 84 -43.66 -57.22 8.38
CA GLU A 84 -44.07 -58.20 9.37
C GLU A 84 -42.88 -58.72 10.19
N GLU A 85 -43.16 -59.59 11.16
CA GLU A 85 -42.15 -60.19 12.04
C GLU A 85 -41.33 -61.26 11.30
N MET A 86 -40.01 -61.05 11.28
CA MET A 86 -39.06 -61.91 10.57
C MET A 86 -38.49 -63.00 11.47
N ASP A 87 -38.06 -64.12 10.88
CA ASP A 87 -37.19 -65.08 11.58
C ASP A 87 -35.81 -64.44 11.77
N ALA A 88 -35.55 -64.00 13.00
CA ALA A 88 -34.31 -63.34 13.40
C ALA A 88 -33.05 -64.16 13.08
N THR A 89 -33.13 -65.49 12.99
CA THR A 89 -31.98 -66.34 12.65
C THR A 89 -31.54 -66.19 11.19
N THR A 90 -32.45 -65.77 10.32
CA THR A 90 -32.17 -65.53 8.90
C THR A 90 -31.64 -64.13 8.62
N ILE A 91 -31.75 -63.19 9.56
CA ILE A 91 -31.23 -61.82 9.44
C ILE A 91 -29.84 -61.73 10.08
N ASN A 92 -28.81 -61.75 9.24
CA ASN A 92 -27.43 -61.74 9.69
C ASN A 92 -26.52 -61.07 8.64
N THR A 93 -25.21 -61.07 8.87
CA THR A 93 -24.24 -60.41 7.98
C THR A 93 -24.09 -61.05 6.60
N ALA A 94 -24.66 -62.24 6.36
CA ALA A 94 -24.73 -62.83 5.02
C ALA A 94 -25.94 -62.34 4.23
N THR A 95 -27.05 -62.03 4.92
CA THR A 95 -28.33 -61.67 4.29
C THR A 95 -28.61 -60.18 4.29
N PHE A 96 -28.05 -59.40 5.21
CA PHE A 96 -28.04 -57.94 5.18
C PHE A 96 -26.60 -57.43 5.04
N THR A 97 -26.26 -56.97 3.84
CA THR A 97 -24.90 -56.56 3.47
C THR A 97 -24.86 -55.11 2.99
N VAL A 98 -23.71 -54.48 3.13
CA VAL A 98 -23.38 -53.21 2.48
C VAL A 98 -22.10 -53.44 1.68
N GLY A 99 -22.15 -53.18 0.36
CA GLY A 99 -21.07 -53.55 -0.57
C GLY A 99 -19.70 -53.06 -0.13
N GLY A 100 -18.77 -54.00 0.11
CA GLY A 100 -17.38 -53.72 0.50
C GLY A 100 -17.20 -53.24 1.95
N VAL A 101 -18.26 -53.22 2.76
CA VAL A 101 -18.23 -52.73 4.16
C VAL A 101 -18.40 -53.91 5.10
N THR A 102 -17.53 -53.98 6.12
CA THR A 102 -17.69 -54.93 7.23
C THR A 102 -18.50 -54.27 8.35
N GLY A 103 -19.38 -55.04 8.98
CA GLY A 103 -20.31 -54.53 9.99
C GLY A 103 -20.93 -55.65 10.80
N THR A 104 -21.74 -55.26 11.79
CA THR A 104 -22.60 -56.16 12.55
C THR A 104 -24.04 -55.98 12.09
N VAL A 105 -24.81 -57.06 12.07
CA VAL A 105 -26.25 -57.04 11.81
C VAL A 105 -26.98 -57.42 13.09
N ASP A 106 -28.02 -56.66 13.42
CA ASP A 106 -28.95 -56.94 14.50
C ASP A 106 -30.38 -56.83 14.00
N TYR A 107 -31.33 -57.50 14.66
CA TYR A 107 -32.75 -57.43 14.33
C TYR A 107 -33.58 -57.26 15.61
N ASP A 108 -34.35 -56.18 15.65
CA ASP A 108 -35.32 -55.92 16.72
C ASP A 108 -36.72 -56.35 16.24
N SER A 109 -37.24 -57.44 16.81
CA SER A 109 -38.56 -57.97 16.46
C SER A 109 -39.71 -57.09 16.94
N ALA A 110 -39.51 -56.26 17.97
CA ALA A 110 -40.55 -55.37 18.47
C ALA A 110 -40.81 -54.20 17.50
N THR A 111 -39.78 -53.76 16.77
CA THR A 111 -39.87 -52.69 15.77
C THR A 111 -39.74 -53.20 14.34
N MET A 112 -39.62 -54.52 14.14
CA MET A 112 -39.39 -55.16 12.84
C MET A 112 -38.20 -54.55 12.08
N THR A 113 -37.17 -54.09 12.80
CA THR A 113 -36.06 -53.32 12.22
C THR A 113 -34.78 -54.13 12.21
N ALA A 114 -34.24 -54.41 11.02
CA ALA A 114 -32.86 -54.86 10.88
C ALA A 114 -31.92 -53.65 10.83
N THR A 115 -30.79 -53.74 11.54
CA THR A 115 -29.77 -52.71 11.60
C THR A 115 -28.42 -53.29 11.21
N PHE A 116 -27.83 -52.77 10.14
CA PHE A 116 -26.43 -52.96 9.79
C PHE A 116 -25.62 -51.79 10.33
N LYS A 117 -24.67 -52.07 11.23
CA LYS A 117 -23.74 -51.10 11.81
C LYS A 117 -22.33 -51.35 11.28
N PRO A 118 -21.76 -50.44 10.45
CA PRO A 118 -20.37 -50.54 10.01
C PRO A 118 -19.39 -50.59 11.20
N VAL A 119 -18.30 -51.36 11.09
CA VAL A 119 -17.27 -51.45 12.15
C VAL A 119 -16.38 -50.19 12.23
N SER A 120 -16.32 -49.42 11.15
CA SER A 120 -15.62 -48.15 11.02
C SER A 120 -16.46 -47.18 10.21
N ASN A 121 -16.17 -45.89 10.30
CA ASN A 121 -16.78 -44.90 9.43
C ASN A 121 -16.60 -45.29 7.95
N LEU A 122 -17.64 -45.04 7.17
CA LEU A 122 -17.64 -45.17 5.73
C LEU A 122 -16.66 -44.18 5.10
N SER A 123 -16.23 -44.44 3.87
CA SER A 123 -15.39 -43.51 3.11
C SER A 123 -16.23 -42.32 2.64
N TYR A 124 -15.64 -41.13 2.59
CA TYR A 124 -16.27 -39.94 2.01
C TYR A 124 -16.49 -40.10 0.50
N ASP A 125 -17.45 -39.35 -0.06
CA ASP A 125 -17.81 -39.31 -1.49
C ASP A 125 -17.93 -40.70 -2.15
N THR A 126 -18.46 -41.67 -1.40
CA THR A 126 -18.52 -43.06 -1.81
C THR A 126 -19.97 -43.51 -1.87
N THR A 127 -20.36 -44.10 -3.00
CA THR A 127 -21.69 -44.70 -3.16
C THR A 127 -21.66 -46.15 -2.68
N TYR A 128 -22.45 -46.44 -1.65
CA TYR A 128 -22.64 -47.77 -1.11
C TYR A 128 -23.98 -48.36 -1.53
N THR A 129 -24.01 -49.67 -1.75
CA THR A 129 -25.24 -50.42 -2.00
C THR A 129 -25.51 -51.34 -0.82
N ALA A 130 -26.63 -51.12 -0.13
CA ALA A 130 -27.16 -52.02 0.88
C ALA A 130 -28.08 -53.06 0.22
N THR A 131 -27.91 -54.33 0.57
CA THR A 131 -28.67 -55.46 0.04
C THR A 131 -29.23 -56.29 1.17
N ILE A 132 -30.53 -56.53 1.14
CA ILE A 132 -31.20 -57.59 1.92
C ILE A 132 -31.56 -58.70 0.93
N THR A 133 -30.96 -59.88 1.08
CA THR A 133 -31.16 -60.99 0.15
C THR A 133 -32.53 -61.63 0.31
N ASN A 134 -33.03 -62.31 -0.72
CA ASN A 134 -34.29 -63.05 -0.64
C ASN A 134 -34.25 -64.31 0.25
N ASP A 135 -33.08 -64.67 0.77
CA ASP A 135 -32.90 -65.77 1.73
C ASP A 135 -33.46 -65.47 3.14
N VAL A 136 -33.82 -64.22 3.46
CA VAL A 136 -34.50 -63.92 4.73
C VAL A 136 -35.96 -64.40 4.69
N THR A 137 -36.44 -64.94 5.81
CA THR A 137 -37.80 -65.48 5.93
C THR A 137 -38.58 -64.83 7.07
N ASP A 138 -39.90 -64.82 6.95
CA ASP A 138 -40.79 -64.55 8.08
C ASP A 138 -40.79 -65.73 9.09
N SER A 139 -41.55 -65.58 10.17
CA SER A 139 -41.72 -66.63 11.19
C SER A 139 -42.46 -67.88 10.71
N ALA A 140 -43.13 -67.83 9.54
CA ALA A 140 -43.82 -68.95 8.91
C ALA A 140 -42.95 -69.65 7.83
N GLY A 141 -41.76 -69.13 7.54
CA GLY A 141 -40.83 -69.65 6.55
C GLY A 141 -41.04 -69.13 5.12
N ASN A 142 -41.83 -68.07 4.92
CA ASN A 142 -41.97 -67.44 3.61
C ASN A 142 -40.76 -66.54 3.31
N HIS A 143 -40.11 -66.78 2.18
CA HIS A 143 -39.00 -65.98 1.68
C HIS A 143 -39.46 -64.64 1.12
N MET A 144 -38.62 -63.60 1.22
CA MET A 144 -38.81 -62.40 0.40
C MET A 144 -38.85 -62.75 -1.10
N ALA A 145 -39.65 -62.03 -1.89
CA ALA A 145 -39.83 -62.33 -3.31
C ALA A 145 -38.56 -62.12 -4.17
N SER A 146 -37.70 -61.18 -3.78
CA SER A 146 -36.45 -60.84 -4.47
C SER A 146 -35.52 -60.08 -3.53
N ASP A 147 -34.23 -60.05 -3.84
CA ASP A 147 -33.28 -59.19 -3.15
C ASP A 147 -33.76 -57.73 -3.16
N TYR A 148 -33.68 -57.08 -2.00
CA TYR A 148 -33.98 -55.67 -1.84
C TYR A 148 -32.68 -54.88 -1.78
N THR A 149 -32.41 -54.10 -2.84
CA THR A 149 -31.17 -53.32 -2.96
C THR A 149 -31.45 -51.81 -2.95
N ARG A 150 -30.62 -51.06 -2.22
CA ARG A 150 -30.70 -49.58 -2.14
C ARG A 150 -29.31 -48.97 -2.15
N SER A 151 -29.16 -47.88 -2.89
CA SER A 151 -27.91 -47.11 -2.91
C SER A 151 -28.02 -45.85 -2.05
N PHE A 152 -26.90 -45.39 -1.52
CA PHE A 152 -26.75 -44.07 -0.91
C PHE A 152 -25.31 -43.59 -1.10
N THR A 153 -25.09 -42.27 -1.11
CA THR A 153 -23.77 -41.66 -1.26
C THR A 153 -23.41 -40.90 0.02
N THR A 154 -22.23 -41.18 0.56
CA THR A 154 -21.70 -40.47 1.73
C THR A 154 -21.28 -39.04 1.37
N ALA A 155 -21.27 -38.16 2.36
CA ALA A 155 -20.83 -36.77 2.20
C ALA A 155 -19.38 -36.68 1.69
N SER A 156 -19.01 -35.56 1.08
CA SER A 156 -17.62 -35.23 0.73
C SER A 156 -16.75 -35.06 1.99
N ALA A 157 -15.45 -35.24 1.84
CA ALA A 157 -14.51 -34.94 2.92
C ALA A 157 -14.53 -33.43 3.21
N PRO A 158 -14.46 -33.00 4.48
CA PRO A 158 -14.36 -31.59 4.81
C PRO A 158 -13.06 -31.01 4.24
N ASP A 159 -13.16 -29.83 3.61
CA ASP A 159 -12.00 -29.11 3.16
C ASP A 159 -11.22 -28.54 4.35
N THR A 160 -9.92 -28.78 4.36
CA THR A 160 -9.01 -28.35 5.43
C THR A 160 -7.79 -27.62 4.88
N GLN A 161 -7.74 -27.37 3.56
CA GLN A 161 -6.62 -26.73 2.92
C GLN A 161 -6.79 -25.20 3.01
N PRO A 162 -5.83 -24.46 3.61
CA PRO A 162 -5.89 -23.01 3.60
C PRO A 162 -5.66 -22.42 2.20
N PRO A 163 -6.35 -21.32 1.85
CA PRO A 163 -6.13 -20.63 0.61
C PRO A 163 -4.75 -19.95 0.54
N THR A 164 -4.22 -19.83 -0.67
CA THR A 164 -2.95 -19.15 -0.99
C THR A 164 -3.10 -18.20 -2.17
N ILE A 165 -2.15 -17.27 -2.38
CA ILE A 165 -2.14 -16.38 -3.56
C ILE A 165 -1.30 -17.02 -4.67
N SER A 166 -1.95 -17.30 -5.81
CA SER A 166 -1.34 -17.87 -7.01
C SER A 166 -0.61 -16.83 -7.85
N SER A 167 -1.14 -15.60 -7.94
CA SER A 167 -0.54 -14.51 -8.72
C SER A 167 -1.09 -13.14 -8.32
N THR A 168 -0.36 -12.08 -8.63
CA THR A 168 -0.80 -10.68 -8.44
C THR A 168 -0.56 -9.86 -9.70
N SER A 169 -1.40 -8.84 -9.91
CA SER A 169 -1.16 -7.79 -10.91
C SER A 169 -1.38 -6.42 -10.25
N PRO A 170 -0.40 -5.50 -10.25
CA PRO A 170 0.96 -5.68 -10.74
C PRO A 170 1.68 -6.82 -10.03
N ALA A 171 2.62 -7.47 -10.74
CA ALA A 171 3.48 -8.47 -10.15
C ALA A 171 4.40 -7.82 -9.10
N LYS A 172 4.88 -8.62 -8.15
CA LYS A 172 5.79 -8.16 -7.10
C LYS A 172 7.01 -7.44 -7.69
N ASP A 173 7.29 -6.25 -7.16
CA ASP A 173 8.39 -5.35 -7.48
C ASP A 173 8.40 -4.80 -8.92
N THR A 174 7.24 -4.84 -9.60
CA THR A 174 7.06 -4.23 -10.92
C THR A 174 7.27 -2.71 -10.82
N LYS A 175 8.01 -2.15 -11.78
CA LYS A 175 8.23 -0.71 -11.95
C LYS A 175 7.43 -0.19 -13.13
N ASP A 176 7.32 1.14 -13.23
CA ASP A 176 6.66 1.84 -14.33
C ASP A 176 5.20 1.42 -14.53
N VAL A 177 4.54 1.10 -13.41
CA VAL A 177 3.12 0.76 -13.40
C VAL A 177 2.30 2.01 -13.71
N ALA A 178 1.28 1.87 -14.56
CA ALA A 178 0.37 2.97 -14.86
C ALA A 178 -0.39 3.41 -13.60
N ILE A 179 -0.55 4.71 -13.40
CA ILE A 179 -1.20 5.27 -12.21
C ILE A 179 -2.71 4.94 -12.11
N ASP A 180 -3.34 4.56 -13.22
CA ASP A 180 -4.72 4.12 -13.30
C ASP A 180 -4.87 2.58 -13.24
N THR A 181 -3.80 1.87 -12.82
CA THR A 181 -3.85 0.42 -12.68
C THR A 181 -4.90 -0.01 -11.65
N VAL A 182 -5.60 -1.10 -11.97
CA VAL A 182 -6.28 -1.92 -10.96
C VAL A 182 -5.28 -2.89 -10.34
N ILE A 183 -5.47 -3.24 -9.07
CA ILE A 183 -4.61 -4.16 -8.33
C ILE A 183 -5.38 -5.44 -8.09
N THR A 184 -4.85 -6.59 -8.48
CA THR A 184 -5.51 -7.89 -8.37
C THR A 184 -4.64 -8.92 -7.66
N ALA A 185 -5.30 -9.86 -6.98
CA ALA A 185 -4.72 -11.05 -6.41
C ALA A 185 -5.61 -12.26 -6.72
N THR A 186 -5.04 -13.30 -7.32
CA THR A 186 -5.73 -14.54 -7.67
C THR A 186 -5.39 -15.60 -6.62
N PHE A 187 -6.41 -16.21 -6.02
CA PHE A 187 -6.29 -17.23 -4.99
C PHE A 187 -6.08 -18.64 -5.59
N SER A 188 -5.70 -19.61 -4.77
CA SER A 188 -5.57 -21.03 -5.14
C SER A 188 -6.91 -21.75 -5.28
N GLU A 189 -7.97 -21.19 -4.69
CA GLU A 189 -9.30 -21.77 -4.61
C GLU A 189 -10.39 -20.70 -4.45
N ALA A 190 -11.66 -21.13 -4.35
CA ALA A 190 -12.79 -20.25 -4.15
C ALA A 190 -12.85 -19.72 -2.70
N MET A 191 -13.01 -18.41 -2.56
CA MET A 191 -13.04 -17.69 -1.30
C MET A 191 -14.45 -17.32 -0.85
N ASP A 192 -14.66 -17.20 0.46
CA ASP A 192 -15.85 -16.54 1.01
C ASP A 192 -15.78 -15.04 0.72
N VAL A 193 -16.62 -14.60 -0.22
CA VAL A 193 -16.79 -13.22 -0.65
C VAL A 193 -17.00 -12.25 0.51
N ALA A 194 -17.68 -12.65 1.60
CA ALA A 194 -17.94 -11.77 2.73
C ALA A 194 -16.65 -11.34 3.45
N THR A 195 -15.61 -12.18 3.39
CA THR A 195 -14.33 -11.92 4.04
C THR A 195 -13.37 -11.08 3.18
N ILE A 196 -13.63 -10.93 1.88
CA ILE A 196 -12.81 -10.14 0.96
C ILE A 196 -13.41 -8.73 0.82
N ASN A 197 -12.78 -7.76 1.48
CA ASN A 197 -13.24 -6.37 1.51
C ASN A 197 -12.05 -5.42 1.75
N THR A 198 -12.33 -4.12 1.87
CA THR A 198 -11.29 -3.08 2.01
C THR A 198 -10.49 -3.15 3.32
N THR A 199 -10.88 -3.98 4.28
CA THR A 199 -10.09 -4.23 5.51
C THR A 199 -9.13 -5.40 5.37
N THR A 200 -9.44 -6.34 4.47
CA THR A 200 -8.63 -7.54 4.24
C THR A 200 -7.81 -7.47 2.96
N PHE A 201 -8.17 -6.62 2.00
CA PHE A 201 -7.36 -6.24 0.85
C PHE A 201 -7.09 -4.72 0.88
N THR A 202 -5.86 -4.35 1.23
CA THR A 202 -5.43 -2.95 1.38
C THR A 202 -4.31 -2.60 0.41
N VAL A 203 -4.20 -1.33 0.05
CA VAL A 203 -3.08 -0.76 -0.72
C VAL A 203 -2.61 0.50 0.01
N ASN A 204 -1.30 0.58 0.29
CA ASN A 204 -0.73 1.66 1.09
C ASN A 204 0.44 2.36 0.38
N GLU A 205 0.53 3.67 0.53
CA GLU A 205 1.73 4.47 0.27
C GLU A 205 2.45 4.70 1.61
N GLY A 206 3.49 3.90 1.88
CA GLY A 206 4.09 3.89 3.22
C GLY A 206 3.06 3.51 4.29
N SER A 207 2.76 4.45 5.20
CA SER A 207 1.72 4.28 6.23
C SER A 207 0.34 4.80 5.83
N ASN A 208 0.21 5.45 4.67
CA ASN A 208 -1.04 6.05 4.22
C ASN A 208 -1.85 5.01 3.45
N ASN A 209 -3.06 4.72 3.92
CA ASN A 209 -3.98 3.86 3.18
C ASN A 209 -4.55 4.58 1.97
N ILE A 210 -4.58 3.89 0.83
CA ILE A 210 -5.20 4.38 -0.40
C ILE A 210 -6.66 3.95 -0.41
N ASP A 211 -7.55 4.91 -0.59
CA ASP A 211 -8.98 4.65 -0.67
C ASP A 211 -9.33 3.98 -2.01
N GLY A 212 -10.18 2.96 -1.95
CA GLY A 212 -10.63 2.21 -3.12
C GLY A 212 -11.79 1.28 -2.81
N THR A 213 -12.20 0.52 -3.81
CA THR A 213 -13.22 -0.53 -3.68
C THR A 213 -12.59 -1.90 -3.90
N VAL A 214 -13.14 -2.91 -3.24
CA VAL A 214 -12.74 -4.31 -3.41
C VAL A 214 -13.91 -5.08 -3.98
N ALA A 215 -13.64 -5.86 -5.02
CA ALA A 215 -14.57 -6.82 -5.61
C ALA A 215 -13.88 -8.17 -5.72
N TYR A 216 -14.66 -9.25 -5.79
CA TYR A 216 -14.15 -10.59 -5.99
C TYR A 216 -15.01 -11.32 -7.02
N SER A 217 -14.35 -11.91 -8.04
CA SER A 217 -14.96 -12.75 -9.07
C SER A 217 -13.93 -13.75 -9.56
N ASP A 218 -14.35 -14.97 -9.89
CA ASP A 218 -13.50 -15.96 -10.56
C ASP A 218 -12.13 -16.17 -9.88
N MET A 219 -12.14 -16.42 -8.56
CA MET A 219 -10.94 -16.60 -7.74
C MET A 219 -10.01 -15.38 -7.63
N THR A 220 -10.45 -14.21 -8.10
CA THR A 220 -9.61 -13.01 -8.16
C THR A 220 -10.24 -11.88 -7.37
N ALA A 221 -9.55 -11.42 -6.31
CA ALA A 221 -9.86 -10.17 -5.67
C ALA A 221 -9.28 -9.01 -6.49
N THR A 222 -10.05 -7.96 -6.67
CA THR A 222 -9.70 -6.75 -7.42
C THR A 222 -9.90 -5.54 -6.52
N PHE A 223 -8.82 -4.83 -6.23
CA PHE A 223 -8.82 -3.52 -5.62
C PHE A 223 -8.76 -2.45 -6.71
N THR A 224 -9.74 -1.54 -6.73
CA THR A 224 -9.80 -0.40 -7.64
C THR A 224 -9.60 0.89 -6.84
N PRO A 225 -8.46 1.58 -6.99
CA PRO A 225 -8.24 2.88 -6.34
C PRO A 225 -9.34 3.89 -6.70
N SER A 226 -9.76 4.70 -5.74
CA SER A 226 -10.81 5.71 -5.91
C SER A 226 -10.35 6.93 -6.72
N ALA A 227 -9.04 7.13 -6.82
CA ALA A 227 -8.37 8.12 -7.64
C ALA A 227 -7.10 7.50 -8.25
N PRO A 228 -6.57 8.05 -9.36
CA PRO A 228 -5.27 7.62 -9.89
C PRO A 228 -4.19 7.71 -8.82
N LEU A 229 -3.30 6.73 -8.81
CA LEU A 229 -2.15 6.67 -7.92
C LEU A 229 -1.16 7.83 -8.23
N GLY A 230 -0.30 8.15 -7.27
CA GLY A 230 0.81 9.10 -7.44
C GLY A 230 1.87 8.56 -8.40
N TYR A 231 2.61 9.46 -9.05
CA TYR A 231 3.74 9.11 -9.93
C TYR A 231 5.01 8.86 -9.13
N SER A 232 5.90 8.00 -9.64
CA SER A 232 7.15 7.61 -8.97
C SER A 232 6.95 7.13 -7.52
N THR A 233 5.77 6.61 -7.21
CA THR A 233 5.37 6.24 -5.85
C THR A 233 5.39 4.72 -5.72
N THR A 234 5.98 4.23 -4.63
CA THR A 234 5.94 2.81 -4.29
C THR A 234 4.72 2.52 -3.41
N TYR A 235 3.86 1.63 -3.89
CA TYR A 235 2.69 1.13 -3.18
C TYR A 235 2.93 -0.27 -2.66
N THR A 236 2.39 -0.58 -1.50
CA THR A 236 2.37 -1.92 -0.91
C THR A 236 0.93 -2.41 -0.80
N ALA A 237 0.60 -3.46 -1.54
CA ALA A 237 -0.67 -4.16 -1.44
C ALA A 237 -0.56 -5.33 -0.44
N SER A 238 -1.64 -5.59 0.29
CA SER A 238 -1.71 -6.64 1.31
C SER A 238 -3.05 -7.35 1.30
N ILE A 239 -3.02 -8.69 1.31
CA ILE A 239 -4.14 -9.56 1.68
C ILE A 239 -3.88 -10.12 3.08
N THR A 240 -4.79 -9.92 4.04
CA THR A 240 -4.57 -10.35 5.42
C THR A 240 -5.06 -11.78 5.69
N THR A 241 -4.67 -12.39 6.81
CA THR A 241 -5.23 -13.67 7.30
C THR A 241 -6.71 -13.61 7.67
N GLY A 242 -7.37 -12.46 7.52
CA GLY A 242 -8.81 -12.32 7.76
C GLY A 242 -9.69 -12.90 6.65
N VAL A 243 -9.12 -13.24 5.49
CA VAL A 243 -9.85 -13.90 4.40
C VAL A 243 -9.92 -15.42 4.61
N THR A 244 -11.07 -16.02 4.31
CA THR A 244 -11.31 -17.46 4.41
C THR A 244 -11.86 -18.04 3.11
N ASP A 245 -11.65 -19.33 2.88
CA ASP A 245 -12.38 -20.09 1.86
C ASP A 245 -13.85 -20.33 2.24
N GLU A 246 -14.61 -20.99 1.36
CA GLU A 246 -16.02 -21.35 1.62
C GLU A 246 -16.20 -22.38 2.75
N ALA A 247 -15.14 -23.11 3.13
CA ALA A 247 -15.13 -24.06 4.24
C ALA A 247 -14.70 -23.43 5.58
N GLY A 248 -14.30 -22.15 5.57
CA GLY A 248 -13.85 -21.39 6.74
C GLY A 248 -12.36 -21.51 7.06
N ASN A 249 -11.53 -22.07 6.18
CA ASN A 249 -10.09 -22.09 6.38
C ASN A 249 -9.49 -20.72 6.05
N ALA A 250 -8.76 -20.12 7.00
CA ALA A 250 -8.11 -18.83 6.84
C ALA A 250 -6.72 -18.96 6.21
N MET A 251 -6.26 -17.93 5.49
CA MET A 251 -4.86 -17.86 5.05
C MET A 251 -3.88 -18.00 6.22
N THR A 252 -2.74 -18.66 5.99
CA THR A 252 -1.75 -18.94 7.05
C THR A 252 -0.89 -17.75 7.45
N SER A 253 -0.73 -16.77 6.56
CA SER A 253 -0.01 -15.51 6.80
C SER A 253 -0.50 -14.43 5.86
N ASP A 254 -0.36 -13.17 6.27
CA ASP A 254 -0.59 -12.02 5.38
C ASP A 254 0.31 -12.13 4.13
N TYR A 255 -0.26 -11.81 2.96
CA TYR A 255 0.47 -11.76 1.70
C TYR A 255 0.66 -10.31 1.27
N THR A 256 1.90 -9.84 1.31
CA THR A 256 2.26 -8.45 0.96
C THR A 256 3.16 -8.39 -0.27
N TRP A 257 2.89 -7.47 -1.19
CA TRP A 257 3.76 -7.18 -2.32
C TRP A 257 3.80 -5.69 -2.65
N SER A 258 4.91 -5.24 -3.23
CA SER A 258 5.13 -3.87 -3.66
C SER A 258 5.12 -3.72 -5.17
N PHE A 259 4.79 -2.52 -5.64
CA PHE A 259 5.02 -2.08 -7.03
C PHE A 259 5.26 -0.57 -7.04
N THR A 260 5.90 -0.06 -8.09
CA THR A 260 6.20 1.37 -8.25
C THR A 260 5.54 1.91 -9.51
N THR A 261 4.80 3.00 -9.37
CA THR A 261 4.20 3.70 -10.51
C THR A 261 5.24 4.45 -11.34
N GLY A 262 4.98 4.63 -12.63
CA GLY A 262 5.90 5.33 -13.54
C GLY A 262 6.14 6.79 -13.17
N SER A 263 7.23 7.35 -13.69
CA SER A 263 7.54 8.78 -13.59
C SER A 263 6.67 9.59 -14.57
N ASP A 264 6.30 10.80 -14.17
CA ASP A 264 5.67 11.79 -15.03
C ASP A 264 6.68 12.71 -15.72
N VAL A 265 7.95 12.62 -15.35
CA VAL A 265 9.07 13.29 -16.01
C VAL A 265 9.39 12.55 -17.29
N ILE A 266 9.20 13.21 -18.43
CA ILE A 266 9.53 12.68 -19.75
C ILE A 266 11.04 12.76 -19.99
N ALA A 267 11.64 13.89 -19.60
CA ALA A 267 13.08 14.10 -19.71
C ALA A 267 13.57 15.07 -18.63
N HIS A 268 14.79 14.83 -18.14
CA HIS A 268 15.46 15.71 -17.17
C HIS A 268 16.94 15.86 -17.53
N TYR A 269 17.34 17.08 -17.89
CA TYR A 269 18.72 17.41 -18.21
C TYR A 269 19.29 18.27 -17.07
N THR A 270 20.06 17.65 -16.18
CA THR A 270 20.74 18.37 -15.08
C THR A 270 21.96 19.14 -15.56
N PHE A 271 22.55 18.74 -16.69
CA PHE A 271 23.80 19.29 -17.22
C PHE A 271 25.00 19.17 -16.26
N ASP A 272 25.02 18.12 -15.43
CA ASP A 272 26.09 17.83 -14.46
C ASP A 272 27.24 16.97 -15.02
N GLU A 273 27.19 16.57 -16.29
CA GLU A 273 28.20 15.70 -16.89
C GLU A 273 29.58 16.34 -16.93
N GLY A 274 29.64 17.66 -17.16
CA GLY A 274 30.86 18.46 -17.09
C GLY A 274 31.82 18.31 -18.27
N ASP A 275 31.63 17.32 -19.16
CA ASP A 275 32.36 17.16 -20.41
C ASP A 275 31.54 16.44 -21.51
N GLY A 276 32.11 16.34 -22.71
CA GLY A 276 31.49 15.67 -23.85
C GLY A 276 30.47 16.51 -24.61
N SER A 277 29.76 15.85 -25.54
CA SER A 277 28.77 16.47 -26.45
C SER A 277 27.36 15.90 -26.27
N THR A 278 27.12 15.19 -25.17
CA THR A 278 25.82 14.58 -24.84
C THR A 278 25.30 15.21 -23.57
N ALA A 279 24.04 15.62 -23.57
CA ALA A 279 23.30 15.97 -22.36
C ALA A 279 22.44 14.76 -21.99
N ASN A 280 22.78 14.05 -20.92
CA ASN A 280 22.09 12.81 -20.58
C ASN A 280 20.71 13.09 -20.00
N ASP A 281 19.76 12.23 -20.34
CA ASP A 281 18.44 12.23 -19.73
C ASP A 281 18.47 11.51 -18.38
N SER A 282 18.54 12.30 -17.31
CA SER A 282 18.54 11.83 -15.92
C SER A 282 17.19 11.28 -15.46
N SER A 283 16.12 11.37 -16.28
CA SER A 283 14.83 10.74 -15.97
C SER A 283 14.85 9.21 -16.13
N GLY A 284 15.85 8.67 -16.85
CA GLY A 284 15.97 7.23 -17.14
C GLY A 284 15.20 6.78 -18.39
N ASN A 285 14.55 7.69 -19.11
CA ASN A 285 13.77 7.36 -20.33
C ASN A 285 14.61 7.32 -21.61
N GLY A 286 15.91 7.63 -21.52
CA GLY A 286 16.84 7.58 -22.66
C GLY A 286 16.60 8.67 -23.70
N ASN A 287 15.99 9.79 -23.32
CA ASN A 287 15.80 10.94 -24.20
C ASN A 287 17.05 11.83 -24.28
N ASP A 288 18.24 11.25 -24.44
CA ASP A 288 19.50 11.99 -24.41
C ASP A 288 19.56 13.10 -25.48
N GLY A 289 20.12 14.24 -25.11
CA GLY A 289 20.32 15.39 -25.97
C GLY A 289 21.72 15.43 -26.60
N THR A 290 21.82 16.06 -27.77
CA THR A 290 23.10 16.34 -28.45
C THR A 290 23.45 17.82 -28.33
N ILE A 291 24.61 18.12 -27.76
CA ILE A 291 25.11 19.48 -27.55
C ILE A 291 25.82 19.97 -28.81
N ASN A 292 25.42 21.15 -29.30
CA ASN A 292 26.00 21.80 -30.47
C ASN A 292 26.52 23.18 -30.07
N GLY A 293 27.84 23.34 -29.96
CA GLY A 293 28.50 24.62 -29.67
C GLY A 293 28.52 25.04 -28.21
N ALA A 294 27.43 24.81 -27.47
CA ALA A 294 27.34 25.15 -26.05
C ALA A 294 28.44 24.48 -25.22
N THR A 295 28.91 25.17 -24.17
CA THR A 295 30.04 24.73 -23.35
C THR A 295 29.64 24.54 -21.89
N TRP A 296 30.23 23.54 -21.23
CA TRP A 296 30.01 23.28 -19.81
C TRP A 296 30.43 24.45 -18.93
N LYS A 297 29.60 24.81 -17.97
CA LYS A 297 29.80 25.92 -17.02
C LYS A 297 29.07 25.63 -15.73
N THR A 298 29.48 26.26 -14.62
CA THR A 298 28.69 26.23 -13.39
C THR A 298 27.30 26.81 -13.63
N GLY A 299 26.26 26.01 -13.36
CA GLY A 299 24.86 26.41 -13.43
C GLY A 299 24.37 27.00 -12.12
N LYS A 300 23.06 26.84 -11.87
CA LYS A 300 22.40 27.28 -10.65
C LYS A 300 22.84 26.41 -9.47
N GLU A 301 23.00 25.11 -9.69
CA GLU A 301 23.63 24.15 -8.79
C GLU A 301 24.40 23.14 -9.64
N GLY A 302 25.62 22.80 -9.23
CA GLY A 302 26.45 21.85 -10.00
C GLY A 302 26.88 22.39 -11.37
N GLY A 303 26.64 21.58 -12.40
CA GLY A 303 26.95 21.86 -13.80
C GLY A 303 25.89 22.74 -14.49
N GLY A 304 25.95 22.83 -15.82
CA GLY A 304 25.17 23.78 -16.61
C GLY A 304 25.77 23.96 -18.00
N LEU A 305 24.96 24.44 -18.95
CA LEU A 305 25.42 24.75 -20.30
C LEU A 305 25.39 26.25 -20.59
N SER A 306 26.53 26.78 -21.02
CA SER A 306 26.71 28.16 -21.46
C SER A 306 26.52 28.26 -22.98
N PHE A 307 25.65 29.18 -23.38
CA PHE A 307 25.28 29.49 -24.76
C PHE A 307 25.73 30.92 -25.09
N ASP A 308 26.31 31.12 -26.28
CA ASP A 308 26.96 32.37 -26.68
C ASP A 308 26.03 33.40 -27.38
N GLY A 309 24.79 33.01 -27.72
CA GLY A 309 23.83 33.84 -28.45
C GLY A 309 24.04 33.90 -29.97
N VAL A 310 24.89 33.05 -30.54
CA VAL A 310 25.24 33.04 -31.96
C VAL A 310 24.75 31.78 -32.65
N ASN A 311 25.14 30.60 -32.17
CA ASN A 311 24.84 29.32 -32.82
C ASN A 311 24.73 28.11 -31.87
N ASP A 312 24.79 28.34 -30.56
CA ASP A 312 24.77 27.26 -29.56
C ASP A 312 23.35 26.73 -29.28
N TYR A 313 23.18 25.41 -29.20
CA TYR A 313 21.93 24.75 -28.81
C TYR A 313 22.14 23.29 -28.38
N VAL A 314 21.12 22.72 -27.71
CA VAL A 314 21.00 21.27 -27.52
C VAL A 314 19.80 20.76 -28.30
N THR A 315 20.01 19.73 -29.11
CA THR A 315 18.95 19.00 -29.81
C THR A 315 18.46 17.85 -28.95
N ILE A 316 17.15 17.72 -28.78
CA ILE A 316 16.52 16.67 -27.98
C ILE A 316 15.36 16.02 -28.76
N PRO A 317 14.97 14.76 -28.45
CA PRO A 317 13.84 14.10 -29.10
C PRO A 317 12.52 14.88 -28.99
N CYS A 318 11.64 14.72 -29.98
CA CYS A 318 10.29 15.30 -29.95
C CYS A 318 9.41 14.59 -28.91
N MET A 319 9.03 15.31 -27.85
CA MET A 319 8.20 14.80 -26.75
C MET A 319 6.78 15.40 -26.80
N ASN A 320 5.91 14.81 -27.62
CA ASN A 320 4.56 15.33 -27.87
C ASN A 320 3.53 14.73 -26.90
N ASN A 321 2.88 15.56 -26.08
CA ASN A 321 1.87 15.15 -25.09
C ASN A 321 0.61 16.02 -25.17
N GLY A 322 -0.54 15.49 -24.73
CA GLY A 322 -1.83 16.21 -24.76
C GLY A 322 -1.91 17.37 -23.78
N GLU A 323 -1.15 17.28 -22.70
CA GLU A 323 -0.84 18.32 -21.71
C GLU A 323 0.66 18.28 -21.39
N VAL A 324 1.21 19.30 -20.72
CA VAL A 324 2.67 19.42 -20.57
C VAL A 324 3.07 20.38 -19.46
N SER A 325 4.24 20.15 -18.87
CA SER A 325 5.01 21.18 -18.17
C SER A 325 6.45 21.22 -18.64
N VAL A 326 7.02 22.41 -18.74
CA VAL A 326 8.45 22.63 -18.99
C VAL A 326 8.99 23.51 -17.88
N SER A 327 10.07 23.08 -17.23
CA SER A 327 10.78 23.82 -16.19
C SER A 327 12.24 23.97 -16.58
N ALA A 328 12.84 25.12 -16.27
CA ALA A 328 14.27 25.35 -16.45
C ALA A 328 14.77 26.45 -15.51
N TRP A 329 16.01 26.32 -15.06
CA TRP A 329 16.81 27.41 -14.53
C TRP A 329 17.56 28.11 -15.66
N PHE A 330 17.62 29.44 -15.62
CA PHE A 330 18.41 30.20 -16.60
C PHE A 330 19.07 31.43 -15.98
N TYR A 331 20.23 31.78 -16.53
CA TYR A 331 20.94 33.03 -16.30
C TYR A 331 21.19 33.69 -17.65
N LYS A 332 20.61 34.86 -17.91
CA LYS A 332 20.78 35.57 -19.18
C LYS A 332 21.96 36.54 -19.09
N ASN A 333 22.88 36.51 -20.05
CA ASN A 333 24.05 37.40 -20.09
C ASN A 333 23.77 38.72 -20.82
N ALA A 334 22.89 38.69 -21.84
CA ALA A 334 22.61 39.85 -22.67
C ALA A 334 21.23 39.77 -23.33
N ASN A 335 20.70 40.91 -23.72
CA ASN A 335 19.44 41.03 -24.46
C ASN A 335 19.65 41.02 -25.98
N ASP A 336 19.07 40.05 -26.71
CA ASP A 336 18.92 40.12 -28.16
C ASP A 336 17.66 40.96 -28.49
N LYS A 337 17.86 42.08 -29.19
CA LYS A 337 16.79 42.99 -29.62
C LYS A 337 16.36 42.77 -31.08
N ARG A 338 16.91 41.75 -31.73
CA ARG A 338 16.70 41.44 -33.15
C ARG A 338 16.00 40.11 -33.33
N ARG A 339 16.24 39.15 -32.44
CA ARG A 339 15.73 37.78 -32.52
C ARG A 339 15.10 37.31 -31.22
N ASN A 340 14.37 36.20 -31.28
CA ASN A 340 13.70 35.60 -30.14
C ASN A 340 14.63 34.58 -29.48
N ASP A 341 15.03 34.82 -28.24
CA ASP A 341 15.90 33.90 -27.50
C ASP A 341 15.02 32.84 -26.81
N ALA A 342 15.17 31.56 -27.12
CA ALA A 342 14.44 30.50 -26.41
C ALA A 342 15.30 29.83 -25.34
N ILE A 343 14.71 29.61 -24.17
CA ILE A 343 15.24 28.68 -23.17
C ILE A 343 14.94 27.25 -23.65
N PHE A 344 13.68 27.02 -24.07
CA PHE A 344 13.21 25.76 -24.62
C PHE A 344 12.29 26.03 -25.81
N SER A 345 12.45 25.27 -26.90
CA SER A 345 11.63 25.40 -28.11
C SER A 345 11.26 24.04 -28.70
N GLY A 346 9.97 23.77 -28.71
CA GLY A 346 9.33 22.74 -29.52
C GLY A 346 8.24 23.37 -30.39
N PHE A 347 8.51 24.52 -31.00
CA PHE A 347 7.47 25.37 -31.60
C PHE A 347 7.70 25.66 -33.07
N ARG A 348 6.58 25.72 -33.80
CA ARG A 348 6.54 26.19 -35.18
C ARG A 348 5.53 27.32 -35.32
N SER A 349 6.02 28.51 -35.67
CA SER A 349 5.19 29.61 -36.14
C SER A 349 4.97 29.57 -37.66
N HIS A 350 3.86 30.15 -38.12
CA HIS A 350 3.60 30.40 -39.54
C HIS A 350 2.73 31.66 -39.72
N SER A 351 2.61 32.21 -40.92
CA SER A 351 1.58 33.22 -41.22
C SER A 351 0.13 32.71 -41.09
N ASN A 352 -0.07 31.39 -41.07
CA ASN A 352 -1.39 30.74 -41.01
C ASN A 352 -1.49 29.92 -39.71
N LEU A 353 -2.40 30.27 -38.82
CA LEU A 353 -2.60 29.60 -37.53
C LEU A 353 -2.82 28.09 -37.66
N LYS A 354 -3.44 27.62 -38.76
CA LYS A 354 -3.64 26.19 -39.01
C LYS A 354 -2.34 25.39 -39.09
N LEU A 355 -1.22 26.07 -39.36
CA LEU A 355 0.10 25.47 -39.50
C LEU A 355 0.97 25.61 -38.24
N TRP A 356 0.47 26.27 -37.19
CA TRP A 356 1.20 26.40 -35.92
C TRP A 356 1.22 25.07 -35.16
N GLN A 357 2.30 24.81 -34.43
CA GLN A 357 2.51 23.57 -33.66
C GLN A 357 3.29 23.85 -32.37
N GLY A 358 3.03 23.05 -31.33
CA GLY A 358 3.86 22.91 -30.15
C GLY A 358 3.87 24.10 -29.19
N LEU A 359 5.01 24.25 -28.49
CA LEU A 359 5.19 25.18 -27.38
C LEU A 359 6.62 25.75 -27.30
N GLU A 360 6.76 26.92 -26.68
CA GLU A 360 8.04 27.61 -26.55
C GLU A 360 8.10 28.45 -25.26
N LEU A 361 9.25 28.42 -24.58
CA LEU A 361 9.58 29.28 -23.44
C LEU A 361 10.73 30.21 -23.86
N ARG A 362 10.47 31.51 -23.99
CA ARG A 362 11.36 32.45 -24.71
C ARG A 362 11.32 33.90 -24.24
N PHE A 363 12.20 34.71 -24.81
CA PHE A 363 12.22 36.16 -24.80
C PHE A 363 12.04 36.70 -26.23
N PRO A 364 11.03 37.52 -26.52
CA PRO A 364 10.80 38.07 -27.85
C PRO A 364 11.71 39.29 -28.13
N ALA A 365 12.16 39.44 -29.37
CA ALA A 365 13.07 40.53 -29.79
C ALA A 365 12.58 41.94 -29.40
N GLY A 366 11.26 42.18 -29.51
CA GLY A 366 10.64 43.47 -29.21
C GLY A 366 10.46 43.76 -27.71
N ALA A 367 10.63 42.76 -26.84
CA ALA A 367 10.51 42.89 -25.40
C ALA A 367 11.47 41.88 -24.70
N PRO A 368 12.80 42.10 -24.79
CA PRO A 368 13.79 41.10 -24.42
C PRO A 368 13.88 40.80 -22.91
N ASP A 369 13.26 41.63 -22.06
CA ASP A 369 13.10 41.38 -20.62
C ASP A 369 11.76 40.70 -20.26
N THR A 370 10.95 40.33 -21.27
CA THR A 370 9.66 39.67 -21.08
C THR A 370 9.76 38.19 -21.37
N LEU A 371 9.58 37.36 -20.33
CA LEU A 371 9.45 35.93 -20.47
C LEU A 371 8.08 35.59 -21.05
N GLU A 372 8.05 34.80 -22.13
CA GLU A 372 6.85 34.28 -22.77
C GLU A 372 6.80 32.76 -22.68
N PHE A 373 5.63 32.22 -22.36
CA PHE A 373 5.30 30.82 -22.65
C PHE A 373 4.21 30.80 -23.73
N VAL A 374 4.55 30.29 -24.90
CA VAL A 374 3.68 30.19 -26.09
C VAL A 374 3.18 28.77 -26.21
N LEU A 375 1.89 28.60 -26.49
CA LEU A 375 1.27 27.28 -26.61
C LEU A 375 0.20 27.27 -27.69
N VAL A 376 0.18 26.20 -28.48
CA VAL A 376 -0.85 25.92 -29.49
C VAL A 376 -1.58 24.64 -29.12
N THR A 377 -2.90 24.74 -29.00
CA THR A 377 -3.77 23.61 -28.68
C THR A 377 -4.79 23.36 -29.81
N GLN A 378 -5.40 22.19 -29.88
CA GLN A 378 -6.45 21.87 -30.84
C GLN A 378 -7.56 21.02 -30.22
N ASP A 379 -8.79 21.18 -30.73
CA ASP A 379 -9.91 20.31 -30.39
C ASP A 379 -9.87 19.00 -31.21
N GLY A 380 -10.84 18.09 -30.95
CA GLY A 380 -10.95 16.82 -31.68
C GLY A 380 -11.23 16.95 -33.18
N SER A 381 -11.61 18.14 -33.67
CA SER A 381 -11.77 18.44 -35.10
C SER A 381 -10.49 18.99 -35.75
N GLY A 382 -9.43 19.23 -34.97
CA GLY A 382 -8.18 19.83 -35.41
C GLY A 382 -8.22 21.37 -35.47
N LYS A 383 -9.25 22.02 -34.92
CA LYS A 383 -9.31 23.49 -34.86
C LYS A 383 -8.31 24.00 -33.82
N LYS A 384 -7.35 24.81 -34.28
CA LYS A 384 -6.23 25.30 -33.46
C LYS A 384 -6.55 26.60 -32.72
N THR A 385 -6.03 26.71 -31.50
CA THR A 385 -6.03 27.91 -30.66
C THR A 385 -4.60 28.17 -30.19
N ALA A 386 -4.08 29.39 -30.38
CA ALA A 386 -2.77 29.79 -29.86
C ALA A 386 -2.93 30.86 -28.78
N ARG A 387 -2.15 30.75 -27.70
CA ARG A 387 -2.08 31.75 -26.64
C ARG A 387 -0.66 31.91 -26.13
N THR A 388 -0.40 33.07 -25.54
CA THR A 388 0.89 33.41 -24.95
C THR A 388 0.67 34.01 -23.57
N THR A 389 1.25 33.39 -22.56
CA THR A 389 1.40 33.96 -21.21
C THR A 389 2.71 34.74 -21.15
N ARG A 390 2.70 35.90 -20.49
CA ARG A 390 3.83 36.83 -20.48
C ARG A 390 4.07 37.38 -19.09
N GLN A 391 5.34 37.55 -18.72
CA GLN A 391 5.77 38.27 -17.53
C GLN A 391 6.99 39.13 -17.85
N ASN A 392 6.90 40.43 -17.57
CA ASN A 392 8.06 41.33 -17.63
C ASN A 392 8.89 41.16 -16.36
N LEU A 393 10.16 40.77 -16.49
CA LEU A 393 11.07 40.56 -15.37
C LEU A 393 11.70 41.86 -14.86
N LEU A 394 11.41 42.99 -15.51
CA LEU A 394 12.04 44.32 -15.36
C LEU A 394 13.51 44.34 -15.81
N ASN A 395 14.28 43.32 -15.44
CA ASN A 395 15.61 43.04 -15.94
C ASN A 395 15.80 41.52 -15.99
N ALA A 396 15.90 40.94 -17.19
CA ALA A 396 16.15 39.51 -17.35
C ALA A 396 17.64 39.14 -17.28
N VAL A 397 18.55 40.12 -17.27
CA VAL A 397 19.99 39.93 -17.41
C VAL A 397 20.70 39.99 -16.05
N GLY A 398 21.66 39.10 -15.85
CA GLY A 398 22.59 39.17 -14.71
C GLY A 398 22.12 38.47 -13.44
N SER A 399 21.01 37.74 -13.49
CA SER A 399 20.43 37.01 -12.36
C SER A 399 19.93 35.63 -12.79
N TRP A 400 19.94 34.68 -11.85
CA TRP A 400 19.27 33.39 -12.02
C TRP A 400 17.77 33.54 -11.85
N TYR A 401 17.02 32.88 -12.73
CA TYR A 401 15.57 32.75 -12.66
C TYR A 401 15.17 31.30 -12.88
N HIS A 402 14.10 30.88 -12.21
CA HIS A 402 13.40 29.64 -12.49
C HIS A 402 12.15 29.97 -13.29
N ALA A 403 11.98 29.33 -14.45
CA ALA A 403 10.81 29.52 -15.29
C ALA A 403 10.09 28.20 -15.49
N VAL A 404 8.76 28.24 -15.33
CA VAL A 404 7.89 27.08 -15.59
C VAL A 404 6.70 27.48 -16.43
N GLY A 405 6.48 26.79 -17.54
CA GLY A 405 5.24 26.84 -18.32
C GLY A 405 4.45 25.54 -18.14
N THR A 406 3.17 25.63 -17.77
CA THR A 406 2.31 24.44 -17.63
C THR A 406 1.03 24.58 -18.45
N TYR A 407 0.51 23.46 -18.94
CA TYR A 407 -0.80 23.38 -19.59
C TYR A 407 -1.55 22.15 -19.13
N ASN A 408 -2.76 22.34 -18.61
CA ASN A 408 -3.64 21.27 -18.18
C ASN A 408 -4.81 21.10 -19.19
N LYS A 409 -4.88 19.94 -19.84
CA LYS A 409 -5.91 19.65 -20.87
C LYS A 409 -7.32 19.68 -20.29
N THR A 410 -7.51 19.05 -19.13
CA THR A 410 -8.82 18.87 -18.49
C THR A 410 -9.48 20.19 -18.11
N THR A 411 -8.69 21.19 -17.73
CA THR A 411 -9.19 22.53 -17.35
C THR A 411 -8.99 23.58 -18.45
N GLY A 412 -8.11 23.31 -19.42
CA GLY A 412 -7.67 24.25 -20.44
C GLY A 412 -6.69 25.32 -19.93
N GLN A 413 -6.25 25.27 -18.68
CA GLN A 413 -5.40 26.31 -18.09
C GLN A 413 -3.96 26.23 -18.61
N GLN A 414 -3.46 27.34 -19.15
CA GLN A 414 -2.07 27.59 -19.48
C GLN A 414 -1.51 28.59 -18.46
N ARG A 415 -0.50 28.17 -17.71
CA ARG A 415 0.10 28.96 -16.63
C ARG A 415 1.59 29.21 -16.88
N LEU A 416 2.07 30.34 -16.37
CA LEU A 416 3.49 30.73 -16.35
C LEU A 416 3.86 31.09 -14.92
N TYR A 417 4.96 30.52 -14.46
CA TYR A 417 5.55 30.74 -13.14
C TYR A 417 6.95 31.30 -13.30
N VAL A 418 7.33 32.16 -12.35
CA VAL A 418 8.69 32.68 -12.22
C VAL A 418 9.07 32.55 -10.75
N ASN A 419 10.22 31.92 -10.48
CA ASN A 419 10.78 31.75 -9.14
C ASN A 419 9.78 31.10 -8.16
N GLY A 420 9.16 30.00 -8.58
CA GLY A 420 8.20 29.25 -7.76
C GLY A 420 6.79 29.85 -7.68
N GLU A 421 6.58 31.07 -8.18
CA GLU A 421 5.32 31.81 -8.02
C GLU A 421 4.54 31.93 -9.34
N LEU A 422 3.21 31.79 -9.27
CA LEU A 422 2.33 31.93 -10.44
C LEU A 422 2.24 33.40 -10.86
N VAL A 423 2.80 33.73 -12.03
CA VAL A 423 2.79 35.12 -12.54
C VAL A 423 1.70 35.36 -13.58
N LYS A 424 1.27 34.31 -14.31
CA LYS A 424 0.20 34.46 -15.31
C LYS A 424 -0.58 33.18 -15.54
N ASN A 425 -1.88 33.32 -15.77
CA ASN A 425 -2.80 32.25 -16.19
C ASN A 425 -3.70 32.73 -17.34
N VAL A 426 -3.90 31.89 -18.35
CA VAL A 426 -4.86 32.06 -19.45
C VAL A 426 -5.51 30.71 -19.80
N THR A 427 -6.69 30.72 -20.41
CA THR A 427 -7.45 29.47 -20.64
C THR A 427 -7.71 29.20 -22.12
N HIS A 428 -7.28 28.04 -22.61
CA HIS A 428 -7.72 27.43 -23.87
C HIS A 428 -9.08 26.75 -23.70
N PRO A 429 -9.82 26.46 -24.79
CA PRO A 429 -10.99 25.60 -24.69
C PRO A 429 -10.67 24.28 -23.97
N THR A 430 -11.51 23.92 -23.02
CA THR A 430 -11.39 22.70 -22.19
C THR A 430 -11.34 21.45 -23.06
N GLY A 431 -10.44 20.52 -22.75
CA GLY A 431 -10.29 19.26 -23.47
C GLY A 431 -9.41 19.34 -24.73
N ASN A 432 -8.98 20.53 -25.14
CA ASN A 432 -8.00 20.68 -26.22
C ASN A 432 -6.67 20.00 -25.86
N MET A 433 -6.02 19.40 -26.84
CA MET A 433 -4.68 18.82 -26.70
C MET A 433 -3.63 19.78 -27.26
N VAL A 434 -2.41 19.78 -26.73
CA VAL A 434 -1.27 20.47 -27.37
C VAL A 434 -1.12 19.93 -28.80
N VAL A 435 -0.92 20.82 -29.77
CA VAL A 435 -0.68 20.43 -31.16
C VAL A 435 0.72 19.82 -31.25
N PRO A 436 0.87 18.55 -31.67
CA PRO A 436 2.19 17.93 -31.79
C PRO A 436 3.12 18.71 -32.72
N LEU A 437 4.40 18.80 -32.35
CA LEU A 437 5.45 19.23 -33.24
C LEU A 437 5.78 18.08 -34.19
N ALA A 438 5.32 18.22 -35.44
CA ALA A 438 5.48 17.19 -36.48
C ALA A 438 6.31 17.69 -37.67
N PHE A 439 6.52 19.00 -37.78
CA PHE A 439 7.29 19.58 -38.88
C PHE A 439 8.80 19.49 -38.66
N TYR A 440 9.25 19.56 -37.41
CA TYR A 440 10.66 19.36 -37.03
C TYR A 440 10.81 17.98 -36.38
N PRO A 441 11.95 17.29 -36.59
CA PRO A 441 12.17 15.96 -36.03
C PRO A 441 12.50 15.98 -34.52
N ASP A 442 12.75 17.17 -33.97
CA ASP A 442 13.40 17.41 -32.69
C ASP A 442 12.93 18.73 -32.03
N MET A 443 13.17 18.82 -30.73
CA MET A 443 13.03 20.04 -29.94
C MET A 443 14.42 20.58 -29.56
N MET A 444 14.46 21.80 -29.05
CA MET A 444 15.69 22.56 -28.82
C MET A 444 15.73 23.14 -27.40
N ILE A 445 16.90 23.11 -26.77
CA ILE A 445 17.25 23.93 -25.60
C ILE A 445 18.24 25.00 -26.06
N GLY A 446 17.98 26.26 -25.70
CA GLY A 446 18.83 27.40 -26.07
C GLY A 446 18.62 28.00 -27.46
N HIS A 447 17.67 27.52 -28.28
CA HIS A 447 17.45 28.02 -29.64
C HIS A 447 15.98 28.11 -30.05
N SER A 448 15.58 29.28 -30.58
CA SER A 448 14.29 29.48 -31.23
C SER A 448 14.43 29.41 -32.74
N ARG A 449 13.63 28.54 -33.36
CA ARG A 449 13.49 28.51 -34.82
C ARG A 449 12.64 29.65 -35.36
N VAL A 450 11.98 30.41 -34.49
CA VAL A 450 11.34 31.66 -34.89
C VAL A 450 12.45 32.69 -35.02
N ASN A 451 12.62 33.27 -36.21
CA ASN A 451 13.66 34.26 -36.56
C ASN A 451 15.13 33.89 -36.24
N THR A 452 15.40 32.61 -35.93
CA THR A 452 16.74 32.04 -35.71
C THR A 452 17.48 32.66 -34.52
N GLY A 453 16.79 32.83 -33.39
CA GLY A 453 17.39 33.37 -32.16
C GLY A 453 18.05 32.30 -31.31
N TYR A 454 19.14 32.68 -30.64
CA TYR A 454 19.95 31.80 -29.81
C TYR A 454 20.12 32.44 -28.43
N PHE A 455 19.97 31.64 -27.39
CA PHE A 455 20.08 32.11 -26.02
C PHE A 455 21.52 32.55 -25.74
N ASN A 456 21.68 33.71 -25.08
CA ASN A 456 22.97 34.16 -24.57
C ASN A 456 22.95 34.12 -23.05
N GLY A 457 23.55 33.09 -22.46
CA GLY A 457 23.37 32.81 -21.05
C GLY A 457 23.81 31.41 -20.63
N VAL A 458 23.40 31.01 -19.44
CA VAL A 458 23.53 29.65 -18.92
C VAL A 458 22.12 29.09 -18.74
N ILE A 459 21.88 27.84 -19.16
CA ILE A 459 20.65 27.09 -18.88
C ILE A 459 21.03 25.88 -18.04
N ASP A 460 20.20 25.57 -17.06
CA ASP A 460 20.40 24.52 -16.09
C ASP A 460 19.07 23.82 -15.73
N ASP A 461 19.16 22.55 -15.31
CA ASP A 461 18.07 21.72 -14.77
C ASP A 461 16.76 21.81 -15.58
N VAL A 462 16.82 21.39 -16.85
CA VAL A 462 15.66 21.40 -17.75
C VAL A 462 14.83 20.15 -17.54
N ARG A 463 13.56 20.30 -17.16
CA ARG A 463 12.61 19.19 -16.96
C ARG A 463 11.38 19.32 -17.83
N LEU A 464 10.98 18.19 -18.42
CA LEU A 464 9.73 18.05 -19.18
C LEU A 464 8.81 17.04 -18.49
N TYR A 465 7.54 17.40 -18.34
CA TYR A 465 6.52 16.54 -17.73
C TYR A 465 5.38 16.28 -18.72
N SER A 466 4.80 15.08 -18.67
CA SER A 466 3.66 14.68 -19.51
C SER A 466 2.31 15.23 -19.03
N ARG A 467 2.33 16.02 -17.96
CA ARG A 467 1.16 16.66 -17.33
C ARG A 467 1.42 18.09 -16.93
N ALA A 468 0.36 18.80 -16.55
CA ALA A 468 0.50 20.02 -15.76
C ALA A 468 0.93 19.70 -14.32
N ILE A 469 2.10 20.17 -13.90
CA ILE A 469 2.53 20.13 -12.50
C ILE A 469 1.80 21.20 -11.69
N THR A 470 1.58 20.91 -10.40
CA THR A 470 0.82 21.75 -9.47
C THR A 470 1.63 22.95 -8.98
N ASP A 471 0.95 23.93 -8.37
CA ASP A 471 1.59 25.11 -7.78
C ASP A 471 2.64 24.71 -6.71
N GLN A 472 2.34 23.68 -5.91
CA GLN A 472 3.25 23.17 -4.89
C GLN A 472 4.47 22.47 -5.51
N GLU A 473 4.28 21.67 -6.56
CA GLU A 473 5.40 21.03 -7.25
C GLU A 473 6.32 22.06 -7.90
N VAL A 474 5.77 23.10 -8.53
CA VAL A 474 6.58 24.23 -9.05
C VAL A 474 7.38 24.89 -7.93
N LYS A 475 6.76 25.12 -6.77
CA LYS A 475 7.42 25.71 -5.61
C LYS A 475 8.51 24.80 -5.03
N ASN A 476 8.29 23.48 -5.03
CA ASN A 476 9.30 22.50 -4.63
C ASN A 476 10.49 22.49 -5.61
N LEU A 477 10.24 22.55 -6.93
CA LEU A 477 11.32 22.63 -7.93
C LEU A 477 12.15 23.91 -7.76
N TYR A 478 11.50 25.04 -7.45
CA TYR A 478 12.22 26.28 -7.15
C TYR A 478 13.05 26.13 -5.86
N ASN A 479 12.40 25.69 -4.77
CA ASN A 479 13.01 25.55 -3.46
C ASN A 479 14.14 24.51 -3.42
N ALA A 480 14.11 23.47 -4.27
CA ALA A 480 15.20 22.50 -4.37
C ALA A 480 16.56 23.19 -4.63
N PHE A 481 16.56 24.35 -5.31
CA PHE A 481 17.75 25.12 -5.66
C PHE A 481 17.82 26.51 -5.01
N THR A 482 16.81 26.89 -4.21
CA THR A 482 16.73 28.20 -3.52
C THR A 482 16.35 28.12 -2.06
N SER A 483 16.13 26.93 -1.53
CA SER A 483 15.81 26.75 -0.13
C SER A 483 17.00 27.19 0.70
N GLU A 484 16.86 28.37 1.28
CA GLU A 484 17.79 28.79 2.30
C GLU A 484 17.64 27.89 3.53
N LEU A 485 16.51 27.20 3.72
CA LEU A 485 16.38 26.08 4.65
C LEU A 485 17.18 24.88 4.12
N GLN A 486 18.33 24.63 4.72
CA GLN A 486 19.25 23.57 4.31
C GLN A 486 18.86 22.20 4.84
N ALA A 487 18.28 22.15 6.04
CA ALA A 487 17.75 20.92 6.61
C ALA A 487 16.65 21.23 7.62
N GLN A 488 15.65 20.36 7.67
CA GLN A 488 14.61 20.37 8.70
C GLN A 488 14.41 18.94 9.22
N TYR A 489 14.63 18.75 10.51
CA TYR A 489 14.43 17.47 11.18
C TYR A 489 13.21 17.61 12.08
N ASN A 490 12.04 17.23 11.57
CA ASN A 490 10.81 17.20 12.36
C ASN A 490 10.90 16.17 13.50
N LEU A 491 11.67 15.10 13.31
CA LEU A 491 11.85 14.01 14.28
C LEU A 491 10.55 13.23 14.58
N ASP A 492 9.69 13.11 13.57
CA ASP A 492 8.37 12.48 13.63
C ASP A 492 8.35 11.00 13.19
N GLU A 493 9.49 10.42 12.80
CA GLU A 493 9.53 9.11 12.15
C GLU A 493 9.08 7.95 13.04
N GLY A 494 9.15 8.12 14.37
CA GLY A 494 8.63 7.16 15.36
C GLY A 494 9.39 5.84 15.49
N MET A 495 10.19 5.45 14.50
CA MET A 495 11.00 4.23 14.48
C MET A 495 12.24 4.36 13.59
N GLY A 496 13.13 3.36 13.66
CA GLY A 496 14.35 3.33 12.85
C GLY A 496 15.51 4.15 13.41
N LYS A 497 16.57 4.33 12.61
CA LYS A 497 17.83 4.99 12.99
C LYS A 497 18.18 6.21 12.14
N ILE A 498 17.21 6.73 11.39
CA ILE A 498 17.38 7.89 10.52
C ILE A 498 16.45 8.99 11.03
N ALA A 499 17.00 10.19 11.22
CA ALA A 499 16.24 11.42 11.33
C ALA A 499 16.10 11.98 9.91
N GLY A 500 14.89 11.95 9.36
CA GLY A 500 14.58 12.41 8.02
C GLY A 500 14.82 13.90 7.89
N ASP A 501 15.17 14.32 6.67
CA ASP A 501 15.27 15.74 6.33
C ASP A 501 14.02 16.11 5.55
N SER A 502 13.11 16.80 6.22
CA SER A 502 11.83 17.27 5.70
C SER A 502 11.97 18.49 4.78
N SER A 503 13.17 19.07 4.64
CA SER A 503 13.39 20.22 3.76
C SER A 503 13.38 19.86 2.27
N GLY A 504 13.54 18.57 1.94
CA GLY A 504 13.66 18.08 0.57
C GLY A 504 15.10 18.03 0.03
N ASN A 505 16.11 18.40 0.83
CA ASN A 505 17.51 18.48 0.40
C ASN A 505 18.34 17.20 0.66
N GLY A 506 17.72 16.13 1.17
CA GLY A 506 18.39 14.85 1.40
C GLY A 506 19.47 14.85 2.48
N ASN A 507 19.50 15.87 3.36
CA ASN A 507 20.49 15.98 4.44
C ASN A 507 20.16 15.09 5.65
N HIS A 508 19.82 13.83 5.42
CA HIS A 508 19.35 12.91 6.46
C HIS A 508 20.35 12.74 7.61
N GLY A 509 19.83 12.71 8.83
CA GLY A 509 20.59 12.48 10.04
C GLY A 509 20.65 11.00 10.42
N ARG A 510 21.77 10.53 10.94
CA ARG A 510 21.91 9.19 11.51
C ARG A 510 21.83 9.23 13.04
N ILE A 511 20.95 8.45 13.64
CA ILE A 511 20.78 8.34 15.09
C ILE A 511 21.82 7.39 15.68
N ASN A 512 22.48 7.81 16.76
CA ASN A 512 23.54 7.07 17.46
C ASN A 512 23.30 7.05 18.97
N GLY A 513 24.01 6.19 19.69
CA GLY A 513 24.00 6.10 21.16
C GLY A 513 22.82 5.32 21.76
N GLY A 514 21.68 5.27 21.05
CA GLY A 514 20.46 4.65 21.57
C GLY A 514 19.30 5.63 21.80
N ALA A 515 19.42 6.86 21.29
CA ALA A 515 18.36 7.86 21.35
C ALA A 515 17.02 7.26 20.89
N LYS A 516 15.95 7.60 21.60
CA LYS A 516 14.64 6.96 21.43
C LYS A 516 13.61 7.96 20.93
N TRP A 517 12.84 7.56 19.93
CA TRP A 517 11.62 8.27 19.54
C TRP A 517 10.67 8.42 20.73
N THR A 518 10.03 9.58 20.82
CA THR A 518 9.13 9.96 21.91
C THR A 518 8.17 11.03 21.39
N THR A 519 7.21 11.45 22.22
CA THR A 519 6.43 12.68 21.96
C THR A 519 7.30 13.93 22.12
N GLY A 520 7.29 14.81 21.13
CA GLY A 520 7.95 16.11 21.15
C GLY A 520 7.02 17.26 21.52
N ARG A 521 7.32 18.45 21.00
CA ARG A 521 6.51 19.66 21.15
C ARG A 521 5.31 19.60 20.21
N TYR A 522 5.53 19.12 18.99
CA TYR A 522 4.53 18.85 17.97
C TYR A 522 4.74 17.41 17.48
N GLY A 523 3.73 16.56 17.60
CA GLY A 523 3.85 15.16 17.16
C GLY A 523 4.94 14.37 17.90
N GLY A 524 5.89 13.85 17.12
CA GLY A 524 7.05 13.07 17.54
C GLY A 524 8.20 13.95 18.02
N GLY A 525 9.35 13.34 18.26
CA GLY A 525 10.54 13.96 18.81
C GLY A 525 11.57 12.91 19.23
N LEU A 526 12.81 13.34 19.48
CA LEU A 526 13.88 12.42 19.85
C LEU A 526 14.38 12.66 21.28
N ARG A 527 14.34 11.60 22.09
CA ARG A 527 14.81 11.60 23.48
C ARG A 527 16.26 11.15 23.56
N PHE A 528 17.07 12.01 24.18
CA PHE A 528 18.48 11.80 24.46
C PHE A 528 18.69 11.55 25.97
N ASP A 529 19.51 10.57 26.30
CA ASP A 529 19.70 10.08 27.68
C ASP A 529 20.75 10.85 28.51
N GLY A 530 21.59 11.66 27.86
CA GLY A 530 22.70 12.40 28.47
C GLY A 530 24.02 11.65 28.59
N THR A 531 24.15 10.48 27.95
CA THR A 531 25.33 9.61 28.08
C THR A 531 26.12 9.53 26.78
N ASN A 532 25.48 9.11 25.69
CA ASN A 532 26.13 8.81 24.41
C ASN A 532 25.24 9.10 23.18
N ASP A 533 24.01 9.58 23.38
CA ASP A 533 23.01 9.82 22.35
C ASP A 533 23.29 11.06 21.50
N TYR A 534 23.24 10.93 20.17
CA TYR A 534 23.30 12.06 19.24
C TYR A 534 22.79 11.70 17.85
N VAL A 535 22.39 12.71 17.08
CA VAL A 535 22.18 12.59 15.63
C VAL A 535 23.39 13.15 14.89
N SER A 536 23.93 12.36 13.96
CA SER A 536 24.97 12.82 13.03
C SER A 536 24.33 13.41 11.80
N ILE A 537 24.66 14.65 11.47
CA ILE A 537 24.10 15.34 10.30
C ILE A 537 25.24 15.90 9.42
N PRO A 538 25.01 16.11 8.12
CA PRO A 538 25.98 16.74 7.23
C PRO A 538 26.49 18.09 7.74
N ARG A 539 27.68 18.50 7.30
CA ARG A 539 28.21 19.83 7.61
C ARG A 539 27.45 20.90 6.83
N SER A 540 27.03 21.95 7.52
CA SER A 540 26.46 23.15 6.91
C SER A 540 27.44 24.31 7.15
N ASN A 541 28.28 24.58 6.14
CA ASN A 541 29.30 25.63 6.16
C ASN A 541 28.88 26.76 5.22
N HIS A 542 28.31 27.83 5.77
CA HIS A 542 27.88 29.00 5.02
C HIS A 542 28.43 30.27 5.67
N ASP A 543 28.47 31.36 4.91
CA ASP A 543 29.00 32.63 5.40
C ASP A 543 28.14 33.27 6.49
N GLU A 544 26.85 32.94 6.49
CA GLU A 544 25.81 33.35 7.45
C GLU A 544 24.90 32.17 7.78
N VAL A 545 24.10 32.27 8.86
CA VAL A 545 23.28 31.12 9.30
C VAL A 545 22.09 31.54 10.16
N SER A 546 21.03 30.74 10.13
CA SER A 546 20.04 30.67 11.20
C SER A 546 19.79 29.24 11.62
N VAL A 547 19.63 29.00 12.91
CA VAL A 547 19.27 27.69 13.45
C VAL A 547 18.15 27.84 14.45
N CYS A 548 17.22 26.90 14.44
CA CYS A 548 16.12 26.83 15.39
C CYS A 548 15.85 25.39 15.81
N ALA A 549 15.30 25.23 17.01
CA ALA A 549 14.86 23.94 17.53
C ALA A 549 13.94 24.15 18.72
N TRP A 550 12.99 23.22 18.89
CA TRP A 550 12.34 23.00 20.16
C TRP A 550 13.17 22.06 21.03
N PHE A 551 13.30 22.40 22.31
CA PHE A 551 13.94 21.50 23.27
C PHE A 551 13.23 21.49 24.62
N LYS A 552 13.27 20.33 25.28
CA LYS A 552 12.85 20.12 26.66
C LYS A 552 13.94 19.36 27.40
N LYS A 553 14.67 20.07 28.24
CA LYS A 553 15.75 19.49 29.04
C LYS A 553 15.20 18.76 30.25
N ASN A 554 15.67 17.54 30.51
CA ASN A 554 15.23 16.73 31.65
C ASN A 554 16.15 16.88 32.87
N ALA A 555 17.43 17.17 32.67
CA ALA A 555 18.37 17.47 33.74
C ALA A 555 19.54 18.32 33.26
N ASN A 556 20.26 18.92 34.19
CA ASN A 556 21.49 19.65 33.93
C ASN A 556 22.72 18.75 33.97
N ASP A 557 23.53 18.71 32.90
CA ASP A 557 24.92 18.31 33.02
C ASP A 557 25.70 19.47 33.64
N LYS A 558 26.30 19.22 34.81
CA LYS A 558 27.13 20.17 35.54
C LYS A 558 28.63 19.87 35.38
N ALA A 559 28.96 18.79 34.69
CA ALA A 559 30.32 18.36 34.40
C ALA A 559 30.76 18.78 32.99
N ARG A 560 29.85 18.78 32.02
CA ARG A 560 30.14 19.02 30.60
C ARG A 560 29.14 19.98 29.95
N ASN A 561 29.43 20.42 28.73
CA ASN A 561 28.57 21.36 28.02
C ASN A 561 27.54 20.60 27.18
N ASP A 562 26.25 20.71 27.51
CA ASP A 562 25.17 20.08 26.74
C ASP A 562 24.85 20.91 25.50
N ALA A 563 24.78 20.33 24.30
CA ALA A 563 24.31 21.05 23.11
C ALA A 563 22.96 20.54 22.63
N VAL A 564 22.13 21.48 22.19
CA VAL A 564 20.93 21.16 21.41
C VAL A 564 21.34 20.86 19.97
N PHE A 565 22.20 21.71 19.40
CA PHE A 565 22.56 21.65 17.99
C PHE A 565 23.91 22.34 17.77
N GLY A 566 24.81 21.75 16.98
CA GLY A 566 26.03 22.47 16.58
C GLY A 566 27.15 21.66 15.94
N GLY A 567 28.20 22.38 15.62
CA GLY A 567 29.40 21.92 14.93
C GLY A 567 30.59 22.78 15.31
N TYR A 568 31.08 22.64 16.54
CA TYR A 568 32.07 23.56 17.11
C TYR A 568 33.39 22.88 17.42
N ARG A 569 34.49 23.46 16.92
CA ARG A 569 35.84 23.11 17.36
C ARG A 569 36.31 24.11 18.39
N ASN A 570 36.39 23.69 19.65
CA ASN A 570 36.95 24.51 20.72
C ASN A 570 38.48 24.41 20.77
N ASN A 571 39.12 25.52 21.14
CA ASN A 571 40.57 25.61 21.40
C ASN A 571 40.85 26.79 22.35
N SER A 572 41.93 26.73 23.14
CA SER A 572 42.34 27.87 23.97
C SER A 572 42.67 29.10 23.12
N HIS A 573 43.25 28.90 21.94
CA HIS A 573 43.57 29.97 20.99
C HIS A 573 42.43 30.19 19.99
N VAL A 574 41.88 31.41 19.92
CA VAL A 574 40.73 31.74 19.06
C VAL A 574 40.98 31.45 17.58
N GLN A 575 42.21 31.66 17.10
CA GLN A 575 42.62 31.41 15.71
C GLN A 575 42.59 29.92 15.31
N LEU A 576 42.33 28.99 16.23
CA LEU A 576 42.19 27.55 15.97
C LEU A 576 40.76 27.04 16.19
N ARG A 577 39.79 27.93 16.45
CA ARG A 577 38.38 27.58 16.65
C ARG A 577 37.60 27.60 15.34
N GLU A 578 36.56 26.80 15.24
CA GLU A 578 35.73 26.66 14.02
C GLU A 578 34.24 26.54 14.38
N GLY A 579 33.39 27.00 13.47
CA GLY A 579 31.94 26.77 13.46
C GLY A 579 31.18 27.45 14.60
N PHE A 580 30.06 26.84 14.97
CA PHE A 580 29.13 27.34 15.97
C PHE A 580 28.51 26.24 16.82
N ASP A 581 27.94 26.62 17.96
CA ASP A 581 27.29 25.70 18.91
C ASP A 581 26.12 26.40 19.61
N VAL A 582 24.98 25.72 19.75
CA VAL A 582 23.89 26.13 20.63
C VAL A 582 23.85 25.21 21.83
N ARG A 583 24.31 25.72 22.98
CA ARG A 583 24.68 24.90 24.15
C ARG A 583 24.38 25.51 25.51
N PHE A 584 24.52 24.70 26.53
CA PHE A 584 24.51 25.04 27.94
C PHE A 584 25.87 24.70 28.55
N PRO A 585 26.63 25.68 29.07
CA PRO A 585 27.93 25.42 29.66
C PRO A 585 27.81 24.80 31.07
N SER A 586 28.75 23.94 31.43
CA SER A 586 28.73 23.19 32.71
C SER A 586 28.73 24.10 33.96
N ASN A 587 29.41 25.24 33.88
CA ASN A 587 29.48 26.23 34.97
C ASN A 587 28.27 27.18 35.03
N ALA A 588 27.39 27.16 34.02
CA ALA A 588 26.15 27.94 34.01
C ALA A 588 25.04 27.17 33.27
N PRO A 589 24.57 26.03 33.80
CA PRO A 589 23.77 25.06 33.07
C PRO A 589 22.32 25.50 32.77
N HIS A 590 21.92 26.67 33.27
CA HIS A 590 20.65 27.34 32.93
C HIS A 590 20.80 28.44 31.87
N THR A 591 22.03 28.69 31.39
CA THR A 591 22.33 29.72 30.40
C THR A 591 22.41 29.08 29.02
N LEU A 592 21.45 29.40 28.16
CA LEU A 592 21.53 29.06 26.75
C LEU A 592 22.54 29.98 26.07
N GLN A 593 23.47 29.41 25.30
CA GLN A 593 24.51 30.12 24.58
C GLN A 593 24.46 29.75 23.10
N PHE A 594 24.50 30.75 22.23
CA PHE A 594 24.88 30.60 20.82
C PHE A 594 26.32 31.08 20.69
N ALA A 595 27.28 30.15 20.59
CA ALA A 595 28.69 30.44 20.40
C ALA A 595 29.04 30.38 18.92
N LEU A 596 29.73 31.38 18.40
CA LEU A 596 30.04 31.51 16.97
C LEU A 596 31.46 32.02 16.75
N VAL A 597 32.15 31.46 15.76
CA VAL A 597 33.44 31.94 15.28
C VAL A 597 33.31 32.42 13.85
N THR A 598 33.77 33.64 13.59
CA THR A 598 33.79 34.26 12.26
C THR A 598 35.22 34.63 11.89
N GLN A 599 35.49 34.92 10.62
CA GLN A 599 36.80 35.38 10.14
C GLN A 599 36.67 36.46 9.09
N ASP A 600 37.67 37.34 9.00
CA ASP A 600 37.78 38.31 7.91
C ASP A 600 38.36 37.67 6.64
N GLY A 601 38.46 38.45 5.56
CA GLY A 601 39.04 38.02 4.29
C GLY A 601 40.52 37.60 4.35
N ASN A 602 41.23 37.90 5.45
CA ASN A 602 42.62 37.49 5.69
C ASN A 602 42.71 36.27 6.63
N GLY A 603 41.58 35.73 7.07
CA GLY A 603 41.51 34.57 7.96
C GLY A 603 41.66 34.89 9.45
N LEU A 604 41.65 36.17 9.85
CA LEU A 604 41.69 36.55 11.26
C LEU A 604 40.35 36.23 11.94
N ARG A 605 40.38 35.28 12.89
CA ARG A 605 39.18 34.76 13.56
C ARG A 605 38.74 35.61 14.76
N THR A 606 37.44 35.82 14.88
CA THR A 606 36.76 36.44 16.02
C THR A 606 35.75 35.46 16.60
N ALA A 607 35.68 35.36 17.93
CA ALA A 607 34.67 34.53 18.60
C ALA A 607 33.79 35.39 19.51
N ARG A 608 32.48 35.20 19.41
CA ARG A 608 31.48 35.84 20.28
C ARG A 608 30.48 34.80 20.77
N THR A 609 29.73 35.14 21.80
CA THR A 609 28.69 34.27 22.35
C THR A 609 27.50 35.10 22.77
N ALA A 610 26.39 34.95 22.05
CA ALA A 610 25.10 35.49 22.49
C ALA A 610 24.51 34.54 23.52
N GLN A 611 23.95 35.06 24.62
CA GLN A 611 23.52 34.20 25.72
C GLN A 611 22.32 34.73 26.51
N ARG A 612 21.56 33.80 27.10
CA ARG A 612 20.40 34.10 27.95
C ARG A 612 20.31 33.09 29.11
N ASN A 613 20.31 33.59 30.34
CA ASN A 613 19.96 32.80 31.51
C ASN A 613 18.43 32.60 31.54
N LEU A 614 17.98 31.34 31.51
CA LEU A 614 16.57 30.97 31.51
C LEU A 614 15.96 30.92 32.92
N GLY A 615 16.76 31.09 33.97
CA GLY A 615 16.39 30.87 35.38
C GLY A 615 16.22 29.38 35.70
N ASN A 616 15.36 28.70 34.93
CA ASN A 616 15.19 27.25 34.96
C ASN A 616 15.03 26.68 33.55
N SER A 617 16.07 26.02 33.05
CA SER A 617 16.11 25.34 31.74
C SER A 617 15.47 23.94 31.73
N VAL A 618 15.07 23.39 32.89
CA VAL A 618 14.66 21.98 33.03
C VAL A 618 13.15 21.84 33.18
N GLY A 619 12.59 20.81 32.54
CA GLY A 619 11.21 20.34 32.75
C GLY A 619 10.15 21.04 31.90
N ARG A 620 10.52 21.99 31.03
CA ARG A 620 9.59 22.69 30.12
C ARG A 620 10.16 22.87 28.73
N TRP A 621 9.26 23.07 27.76
CA TRP A 621 9.63 23.36 26.37
C TRP A 621 10.10 24.81 26.23
N TYR A 622 11.16 24.98 25.44
CA TYR A 622 11.65 26.25 24.94
C TYR A 622 11.89 26.11 23.44
N HIS A 623 11.60 27.17 22.70
CA HIS A 623 12.08 27.33 21.33
C HIS A 623 13.33 28.20 21.37
N LEU A 624 14.40 27.76 20.71
CA LEU A 624 15.59 28.57 20.50
C LEU A 624 15.67 28.99 19.04
N ALA A 625 16.22 30.18 18.79
CA ALA A 625 16.78 30.50 17.49
C ALA A 625 18.08 31.30 17.63
N GLY A 626 19.10 30.97 16.84
CA GLY A 626 20.34 31.73 16.72
C GLY A 626 20.53 32.17 15.28
N THR A 627 20.78 33.46 15.03
CA THR A 627 21.00 33.99 13.68
C THR A 627 22.33 34.75 13.61
N TYR A 628 23.00 34.73 12.47
CA TYR A 628 24.17 35.53 12.19
C TYR A 628 24.11 36.10 10.79
N ASN A 629 24.19 37.42 10.66
CA ASN A 629 24.22 38.15 9.40
C ASN A 629 25.62 38.65 9.09
N LYS A 630 26.20 38.24 7.96
CA LYS A 630 27.57 38.63 7.58
C LYS A 630 27.69 40.10 7.21
N ASP A 631 26.66 40.68 6.59
CA ASP A 631 26.73 42.03 6.01
C ASP A 631 26.83 43.09 7.10
N ASN A 632 26.11 42.91 8.21
CA ASN A 632 26.16 43.81 9.37
C ASN A 632 26.94 43.24 10.57
N GLY A 633 27.32 41.96 10.53
CA GLY A 633 28.06 41.26 11.58
C GLY A 633 27.23 40.89 12.82
N GLU A 634 25.92 41.06 12.80
CA GLU A 634 25.06 40.81 13.97
C GLU A 634 24.83 39.32 14.20
N GLN A 635 25.17 38.87 15.41
CA GLN A 635 24.83 37.56 15.95
C GLN A 635 23.71 37.71 16.97
N ARG A 636 22.53 37.17 16.70
CA ARG A 636 21.34 37.31 17.55
C ARG A 636 20.93 35.96 18.15
N LEU A 637 20.39 36.00 19.37
CA LEU A 637 19.79 34.86 20.07
C LEU A 637 18.36 35.20 20.47
N TYR A 638 17.45 34.29 20.17
CA TYR A 638 16.04 34.37 20.48
C TYR A 638 15.62 33.20 21.36
N VAL A 639 14.68 33.44 22.25
CA VAL A 639 14.02 32.41 23.06
C VAL A 639 12.52 32.63 22.96
N ASN A 640 11.79 31.59 22.56
CA ASN A 640 10.33 31.62 22.37
C ASN A 640 9.88 32.77 21.44
N GLY A 641 10.58 32.92 20.31
CA GLY A 641 10.28 33.95 19.29
C GLY A 641 10.74 35.37 19.65
N VAL A 642 11.29 35.60 20.86
CA VAL A 642 11.70 36.93 21.32
C VAL A 642 13.21 37.09 21.29
N LEU A 643 13.71 38.18 20.72
CA LEU A 643 15.14 38.54 20.75
C LEU A 643 15.59 38.79 22.19
N VAL A 644 16.57 38.03 22.68
CA VAL A 644 17.06 38.10 24.06
C VAL A 644 18.50 38.59 24.18
N ASN A 645 19.30 38.48 23.12
CA ASN A 645 20.66 38.99 23.11
C ASN A 645 21.18 39.22 21.67
N THR A 646 21.94 40.30 21.48
CA THR A 646 22.69 40.57 20.23
C THR A 646 24.16 40.75 20.58
N GLN A 647 25.03 40.16 19.77
CA GLN A 647 26.48 40.39 19.73
C GLN A 647 26.85 40.88 18.33
N THR A 648 27.99 41.54 18.18
CA THR A 648 28.44 42.05 16.88
C THR A 648 29.86 41.58 16.60
N HIS A 649 30.04 41.00 15.42
CA HIS A 649 31.31 40.72 14.77
C HIS A 649 31.62 41.86 13.79
N PRO A 650 32.88 42.02 13.34
CA PRO A 650 33.17 42.92 12.22
C PRO A 650 32.30 42.58 11.01
N ALA A 651 31.68 43.61 10.41
CA ALA A 651 30.88 43.47 9.20
C ALA A 651 31.72 42.90 8.05
N GLY A 652 31.13 42.02 7.25
CA GLY A 652 31.79 41.28 6.18
C GLY A 652 32.51 40.00 6.63
N ASN A 653 32.60 39.73 7.93
CA ASN A 653 33.16 38.45 8.40
C ASN A 653 32.24 37.28 8.06
N THR A 654 32.82 36.17 7.60
CA THR A 654 32.09 34.92 7.34
C THR A 654 32.27 33.92 8.49
N ILE A 655 31.34 32.98 8.67
CA ILE A 655 31.50 31.92 9.67
C ILE A 655 32.73 31.07 9.32
N VAL A 656 33.56 30.75 10.32
CA VAL A 656 34.70 29.86 10.10
C VAL A 656 34.18 28.45 9.85
N PRO A 657 34.46 27.83 8.69
CA PRO A 657 33.91 26.53 8.34
C PRO A 657 34.42 25.44 9.29
N LEU A 658 33.54 24.50 9.65
CA LEU A 658 33.91 23.31 10.39
C LEU A 658 34.62 22.33 9.44
N THR A 659 35.92 22.16 9.65
CA THR A 659 36.75 21.27 8.81
C THR A 659 37.37 20.15 9.62
N LYS A 660 37.52 20.32 10.94
CA LYS A 660 38.13 19.32 11.81
C LYS A 660 37.32 18.03 11.98
N TYR A 661 36.01 18.11 11.88
CA TYR A 661 35.09 16.97 12.07
C TYR A 661 34.32 16.70 10.77
N PRO A 662 33.96 15.44 10.49
CA PRO A 662 33.28 15.08 9.25
C PRO A 662 31.82 15.59 9.19
N ASP A 663 31.22 15.92 10.34
CA ASP A 663 29.79 16.11 10.51
C ASP A 663 29.44 17.07 11.68
N MET A 664 28.20 17.57 11.66
CA MET A 664 27.59 18.30 12.77
C MET A 664 26.71 17.37 13.62
N ARG A 665 26.16 17.88 14.73
CA ARG A 665 25.51 17.08 15.76
C ARG A 665 24.24 17.74 16.29
N ILE A 666 23.19 16.94 16.45
CA ILE A 666 22.00 17.27 17.27
C ILE A 666 22.13 16.48 18.59
N GLY A 667 21.94 17.16 19.71
CA GLY A 667 21.99 16.55 21.05
C GLY A 667 23.39 16.30 21.62
N TYR A 668 24.46 16.82 21.02
CA TYR A 668 25.83 16.59 21.51
C TYR A 668 26.80 17.73 21.17
N SER A 669 27.53 18.21 22.18
CA SER A 669 28.64 19.14 22.00
C SER A 669 29.97 18.39 22.09
N ARG A 670 30.85 18.66 21.13
CA ARG A 670 32.25 18.21 21.19
C ARG A 670 33.07 18.99 22.22
N VAL A 671 32.52 20.06 22.79
CA VAL A 671 33.17 20.78 23.89
C VAL A 671 33.01 19.96 25.16
N ASN A 672 34.10 19.33 25.61
CA ASN A 672 34.14 18.45 26.78
C ASN A 672 33.19 17.24 26.69
N ALA A 673 32.79 16.83 25.48
CA ALA A 673 31.95 15.67 25.21
C ALA A 673 30.61 15.65 26.00
N GLY A 674 29.87 16.75 25.99
CA GLY A 674 28.60 16.86 26.69
C GLY A 674 27.40 16.43 25.83
N TYR A 675 26.58 15.55 26.39
CA TYR A 675 25.43 14.94 25.73
C TYR A 675 24.15 15.51 26.31
N PHE A 676 23.22 15.89 25.43
CA PHE A 676 21.95 16.43 25.84
C PHE A 676 21.12 15.38 26.58
N LYS A 677 20.54 15.77 27.73
CA LYS A 677 19.58 14.94 28.45
C LYS A 677 18.20 15.57 28.39
N GLY A 678 17.35 15.08 27.50
CA GLY A 678 16.06 15.71 27.22
C GLY A 678 15.43 15.24 25.93
N VAL A 679 14.51 16.04 25.40
CA VAL A 679 13.86 15.85 24.09
C VAL A 679 14.20 17.05 23.20
N ILE A 680 14.52 16.78 21.94
CA ILE A 680 14.66 17.79 20.88
C ILE A 680 13.63 17.47 19.81
N ASP A 681 13.08 18.52 19.20
CA ASP A 681 12.03 18.46 18.20
C ASP A 681 12.21 19.63 17.20
N ASP A 682 11.76 19.44 15.97
CA ASP A 682 11.75 20.41 14.86
C ASP A 682 13.03 21.27 14.76
N ALA A 683 14.16 20.59 14.52
CA ALA A 683 15.44 21.26 14.35
C ALA A 683 15.62 21.73 12.90
N ARG A 684 15.86 23.02 12.68
CA ARG A 684 16.02 23.61 11.35
C ARG A 684 17.35 24.35 11.20
N ILE A 685 17.91 24.32 9.99
CA ILE A 685 19.13 25.04 9.63
C ILE A 685 18.85 25.84 8.36
N TYR A 686 19.16 27.14 8.38
CA TYR A 686 19.10 28.01 7.23
C TYR A 686 20.51 28.53 6.89
N ASN A 687 20.85 28.63 5.60
CA ASN A 687 22.09 29.23 5.10
C ASN A 687 22.02 30.76 4.98
N ARG A 688 20.99 31.39 5.56
CA ARG A 688 20.80 32.83 5.65
C ARG A 688 20.44 33.28 7.05
N THR A 689 20.43 34.59 7.25
CA THR A 689 19.81 35.21 8.42
C THR A 689 18.28 35.27 8.31
N LEU A 690 17.56 34.74 9.29
CA LEU A 690 16.13 34.97 9.50
C LEU A 690 15.91 36.35 10.15
N THR A 691 14.88 37.05 9.68
CA THR A 691 14.39 38.28 10.31
C THR A 691 13.69 37.99 11.64
N ASP A 692 13.50 39.03 12.47
CA ASP A 692 12.77 38.91 13.74
C ASP A 692 11.37 38.31 13.55
N GLN A 693 10.68 38.69 12.46
CA GLN A 693 9.35 38.18 12.14
C GLN A 693 9.40 36.70 11.75
N GLU A 694 10.35 36.29 10.91
CA GLU A 694 10.46 34.88 10.51
C GLU A 694 10.83 33.97 11.68
N VAL A 695 11.67 34.45 12.62
CA VAL A 695 11.93 33.72 13.87
C VAL A 695 10.66 33.58 14.72
N LEU A 696 9.84 34.64 14.78
CA LEU A 696 8.55 34.58 15.46
C LEU A 696 7.59 33.62 14.77
N ASP A 697 7.54 33.65 13.43
CA ASP A 697 6.69 32.77 12.63
C ASP A 697 7.07 31.30 12.84
N VAL A 698 8.36 30.96 12.81
CA VAL A 698 8.84 29.59 13.13
C VAL A 698 8.49 29.18 14.56
N TYR A 699 8.53 30.11 15.52
CA TYR A 699 8.11 29.82 16.90
C TYR A 699 6.59 29.57 17.02
N THR A 700 5.77 30.34 16.30
CA THR A 700 4.30 30.25 16.39
C THR A 700 3.68 29.20 15.47
N GLY A 701 4.38 28.83 14.40
CA GLY A 701 3.99 27.80 13.47
C GLY A 701 4.41 26.40 13.92
N PRO A 702 3.79 25.34 13.35
CA PRO A 702 4.29 23.98 13.44
C PRO A 702 5.58 23.77 12.63
#